data_AF-A0A9D2E1N8-F1
#
_entry.id   AF-A0A9D2E1N8-F1
#
_cell.length_a   1.000
_cell.length_b   1.000
_cell.length_c   1.000
_cell.angle_alpha   90.00
_cell.angle_beta   90.00
_cell.angle_gamma   90.00
#
_symmetry.space_group_name_H-M   'P 1'
#
loop_
_entity.id
_entity.type
_entity.pdbx_description
1 polymer ?
#
loop_
_entity_poly.entity_id
_entity_poly.type
_entity_poly.pdbx_seq_one_letter_code
_entity_poly.pdbx_strand_id
1 'polypeptide(L)'
;MINNKDRSVGLSNYFRTGLYNNFQIKNPNPHYPFLEKTDSFERSLQTSPIQLIRNKNVISINFAGTLKDPRYPGIQMRVRGVSQHQKGSLGASPNAKDKSVIKLAESNWRDGQKLNYKIVTSSDNEKVIFLEDSKFGEIGRVPDEITPYISKMIEKHPNDFRFELSNVVAGTSKGAATIGLRANLLYTGKDEKMKQKVDRTFDRLLNSDDKEIKDVIIPYQPKASPKEVLQRIFDIEAQKNGTQAAKAIEDTIDTIVDEINNPNNKNILLIGHCLPDGDTLGCVLGMHAAIKGAYPDRRVDCTVDDKIPGLFRDKMPGIENVKRPFNQEKINELEENIKRLKSEKNTKQNYEQRRIFEKELAALKKSRNLFDPDAAKGEAPTKYDLVILMDIPTPSRFSAAYKDYIENAGKVIYIDHHPYRPSEWNEAKDKTGVDMKKIEKNNLSLVCEAVPSATQLVTVVADRAGILNGVLKNNLDYAKQFVASIITGTSTDTGSFIRSANLTPEDIKKPVKERPNFLPEGMSKWLISRLGNKVDKKWLREHIVYDISDSNASAAIGSSPRETMIKYSLSGLSVSQDAGVGFVEVDYDKMYEVWQEAMKTDKKVTLLDVQNSFKYSEVMSALRENPIFNEKNKNDCQNGLKKFIEAYRSPYEDDKIAVLMIQDKKEGCIDEKSNIADQNGIRLSFRSQPGTIYAELLANLFGGGGHGGAAGGRIDLDGVTLNSPLVVKIDGKTEKDPQKIYQTLKENYDINHDSSISHSEKETLKKDISLAIDNSGERARHLIVDLVREIRKDSDN
;
A
#
# COMPACT_ATOMS: atom_id res chain seq x y z
N MET A 1 72.52 16.82 20.79
CA MET A 1 73.62 16.42 19.88
C MET A 1 73.20 15.17 19.14
N ILE A 2 72.97 15.33 17.84
CA ILE A 2 73.25 14.43 16.69
C ILE A 2 73.23 12.89 16.89
N ASN A 3 72.29 12.29 16.15
CA ASN A 3 72.34 11.06 15.30
C ASN A 3 72.00 9.63 15.80
N ASN A 4 70.89 9.17 15.22
CA ASN A 4 70.73 8.09 14.23
C ASN A 4 70.75 6.60 14.64
N LYS A 5 69.56 6.02 14.41
CA LYS A 5 69.21 4.97 13.42
C LYS A 5 69.15 3.50 13.85
N ASP A 6 67.88 3.08 13.83
CA ASP A 6 67.27 2.06 12.96
C ASP A 6 67.14 0.60 13.41
N ARG A 7 65.84 0.25 13.46
CA ARG A 7 65.15 -0.96 12.97
C ARG A 7 65.31 -2.25 13.78
N SER A 8 64.28 -3.08 13.94
CA SER A 8 62.81 -2.98 13.77
C SER A 8 62.20 -4.31 14.25
N VAL A 9 60.97 -4.24 14.77
CA VAL A 9 59.96 -5.31 14.98
C VAL A 9 60.10 -6.18 16.25
N GLY A 10 59.18 -5.94 17.20
CA GLY A 10 58.79 -6.84 18.29
C GLY A 10 57.26 -6.68 18.50
N LEU A 11 56.47 -7.74 18.39
CA LEU A 11 56.17 -8.80 19.37
C LEU A 11 54.98 -8.45 20.28
N SER A 12 54.01 -9.35 20.21
CA SER A 12 52.75 -9.41 20.94
C SER A 12 52.88 -10.02 22.34
N ASN A 13 51.86 -9.71 23.15
CA ASN A 13 51.31 -10.41 24.33
C ASN A 13 51.85 -10.04 25.69
N TYR A 14 50.88 -9.75 26.59
CA TYR A 14 50.75 -10.03 28.04
C TYR A 14 49.68 -9.04 28.59
N PHE A 15 48.73 -9.31 29.51
CA PHE A 15 48.57 -10.25 30.62
C PHE A 15 47.08 -10.46 30.99
N ARG A 16 46.79 -11.58 31.68
CA ARG A 16 45.55 -12.01 32.36
C ARG A 16 45.35 -11.37 33.75
N THR A 17 44.11 -11.41 34.27
CA THR A 17 43.63 -11.93 35.60
C THR A 17 42.10 -11.67 35.70
N GLY A 18 41.14 -12.53 36.09
CA GLY A 18 40.97 -13.51 37.19
C GLY A 18 39.81 -12.98 38.09
N LEU A 19 38.64 -13.63 38.32
CA LEU A 19 38.39 -14.72 39.28
C LEU A 19 36.93 -15.29 39.20
N TYR A 20 36.80 -16.64 39.24
CA TYR A 20 35.90 -17.57 40.01
C TYR A 20 34.36 -17.29 40.17
N ASN A 21 33.42 -18.24 40.21
CA ASN A 21 33.42 -19.66 40.61
C ASN A 21 32.15 -20.46 40.15
N ASN A 22 32.25 -21.79 40.21
CA ASN A 22 31.38 -22.87 39.68
C ASN A 22 29.93 -23.02 40.21
N PHE A 23 29.02 -23.63 39.40
CA PHE A 23 28.28 -24.87 39.74
C PHE A 23 27.63 -25.53 38.50
N GLN A 24 27.81 -26.85 38.36
CA GLN A 24 27.35 -27.73 37.26
C GLN A 24 25.86 -28.13 37.38
N ILE A 25 25.12 -28.23 36.27
CA ILE A 25 24.07 -29.26 36.08
C ILE A 25 24.15 -29.84 34.65
N LYS A 26 23.99 -31.17 34.59
CA LYS A 26 24.22 -32.10 33.47
C LYS A 26 23.30 -31.90 32.26
N ASN A 27 23.91 -31.99 31.08
CA ASN A 27 23.27 -32.16 29.78
C ASN A 27 23.03 -33.67 29.50
N PRO A 28 21.92 -34.04 28.85
CA PRO A 28 21.96 -35.12 27.88
C PRO A 28 21.49 -34.58 26.52
N ASN A 29 22.45 -34.42 25.61
CA ASN A 29 22.20 -34.19 24.20
C ASN A 29 21.74 -35.51 23.54
N PRO A 30 21.06 -35.46 22.40
CA PRO A 30 21.73 -36.00 21.22
C PRO A 30 21.62 -35.09 19.98
N HIS A 31 22.80 -34.70 19.51
CA HIS A 31 23.26 -34.60 18.12
C HIS A 31 22.37 -33.96 17.04
N TYR A 32 22.78 -32.77 16.60
CA TYR A 32 22.75 -32.37 15.19
C TYR A 32 24.15 -31.89 14.76
N PRO A 33 24.73 -32.41 13.65
CA PRO A 33 26.05 -31.99 13.20
C PRO A 33 25.92 -30.75 12.30
N PHE A 34 26.45 -29.61 12.75
CA PHE A 34 26.75 -28.48 11.86
C PHE A 34 28.17 -28.66 11.30
N LEU A 35 28.26 -28.61 9.98
CA LEU A 35 29.52 -28.58 9.23
C LEU A 35 30.29 -27.30 9.54
N GLU A 36 31.46 -27.44 10.17
CA GLU A 36 32.54 -26.46 10.12
C GLU A 36 33.10 -26.41 8.70
N LYS A 37 32.95 -25.27 8.03
CA LYS A 37 33.93 -24.77 7.06
C LYS A 37 34.14 -23.28 7.31
N THR A 38 35.26 -22.99 7.95
CA THR A 38 35.84 -21.66 8.08
C THR A 38 36.40 -21.23 6.73
N ASP A 39 35.70 -20.36 6.02
CA ASP A 39 36.33 -19.51 5.01
C ASP A 39 36.58 -18.14 5.64
N SER A 40 37.85 -17.79 5.76
CA SER A 40 38.34 -16.49 6.23
C SER A 40 37.92 -15.39 5.26
N PHE A 41 37.03 -14.50 5.70
CA PHE A 41 36.71 -13.28 4.96
C PHE A 41 37.74 -12.19 5.29
N GLU A 42 38.59 -11.85 4.32
CA GLU A 42 39.30 -10.58 4.32
C GLU A 42 38.29 -9.45 4.04
N ARG A 43 38.31 -8.46 4.92
CA ARG A 43 37.40 -7.31 4.93
C ARG A 43 37.93 -6.26 3.95
N SER A 44 37.40 -6.18 2.74
CA SER A 44 37.61 -5.00 1.89
C SER A 44 36.71 -3.86 2.39
N LEU A 45 37.34 -2.80 2.91
CA LEU A 45 36.70 -1.52 3.22
C LEU A 45 36.27 -0.83 1.93
N GLN A 46 35.01 -1.02 1.51
CA GLN A 46 34.32 -0.09 0.62
C GLN A 46 32.85 0.03 1.08
N THR A 47 32.56 1.21 1.64
CA THR A 47 31.24 1.85 1.87
C THR A 47 30.07 0.93 2.18
N SER A 48 29.73 0.82 3.47
CA SER A 48 28.58 0.10 3.99
C SER A 48 27.25 0.77 3.63
N PRO A 49 26.32 0.12 2.89
CA PRO A 49 24.98 0.64 2.73
C PRO A 49 24.08 0.07 3.85
N ILE A 50 23.56 0.98 4.68
CA ILE A 50 22.41 0.83 5.59
C ILE A 50 22.69 0.16 6.96
N GLN A 51 22.21 0.83 8.02
CA GLN A 51 22.31 0.45 9.44
C GLN A 51 20.96 0.64 10.17
N LEU A 52 20.78 -0.12 11.25
CA LEU A 52 19.79 0.08 12.31
C LEU A 52 19.79 1.53 12.84
N ILE A 53 18.63 2.19 12.89
CA ILE A 53 18.45 3.33 13.81
C ILE A 53 18.00 2.77 15.17
N ARG A 54 18.97 2.40 16.01
CA ARG A 54 18.74 2.12 17.42
C ARG A 54 18.77 3.44 18.21
N ASN A 55 17.65 4.16 18.27
CA ASN A 55 17.48 5.24 19.26
C ASN A 55 17.13 4.61 20.62
N LYS A 56 18.13 4.07 21.33
CA LYS A 56 17.96 3.32 22.59
C LYS A 56 17.17 2.00 22.43
N ASN A 57 15.84 2.04 22.54
CA ASN A 57 14.91 0.88 22.54
C ASN A 57 13.98 0.85 21.30
N VAL A 58 14.19 1.72 20.31
CA VAL A 58 13.42 1.71 19.05
C VAL A 58 14.03 0.73 18.06
N ILE A 59 13.17 -0.01 17.37
CA ILE A 59 13.51 -0.81 16.19
C ILE A 59 12.76 -0.18 15.00
N SER A 60 13.46 0.66 14.23
CA SER A 60 13.07 1.05 12.86
C SER A 60 14.01 0.33 11.91
N ILE A 61 13.43 -0.29 10.89
CA ILE A 61 14.12 -1.26 10.04
C ILE A 61 13.94 -0.85 8.58
N ASN A 62 15.02 -0.38 7.99
CA ASN A 62 15.15 -0.21 6.55
C ASN A 62 16.01 -1.36 5.99
N PHE A 63 15.68 -1.85 4.80
CA PHE A 63 16.18 -3.12 4.29
C PHE A 63 16.86 -2.92 2.92
N ALA A 64 18.21 -2.97 2.80
CA ALA A 64 18.90 -3.30 1.53
C ALA A 64 19.88 -4.49 1.66
N GLY A 65 19.67 -5.56 0.88
CA GLY A 65 20.53 -6.77 0.83
C GLY A 65 20.00 -7.85 -0.14
N THR A 66 20.84 -8.79 -0.60
CA THR A 66 20.50 -9.86 -1.59
C THR A 66 20.00 -11.12 -0.92
N LEU A 67 18.74 -11.49 -1.14
CA LEU A 67 18.08 -12.60 -0.47
C LEU A 67 18.19 -13.93 -1.23
N LYS A 68 18.00 -15.05 -0.52
CA LYS A 68 17.80 -16.37 -1.15
C LYS A 68 16.44 -16.92 -0.71
N ASP A 69 15.41 -16.66 -1.51
CA ASP A 69 14.05 -17.17 -1.30
C ASP A 69 13.98 -18.70 -1.56
N PRO A 70 13.28 -19.49 -0.73
CA PRO A 70 12.92 -20.88 -1.03
C PRO A 70 12.47 -21.10 -2.49
N ARG A 71 13.22 -21.95 -3.20
CA ARG A 71 13.03 -22.24 -4.63
C ARG A 71 11.79 -23.10 -4.88
N TYR A 72 10.65 -22.45 -5.13
CA TYR A 72 9.54 -23.08 -5.82
C TYR A 72 9.67 -22.80 -7.32
N PRO A 73 9.84 -23.83 -8.18
CA PRO A 73 9.94 -23.63 -9.63
C PRO A 73 8.55 -23.29 -10.17
N GLY A 74 8.17 -22.02 -10.02
CA GLY A 74 6.89 -21.47 -10.44
C GLY A 74 7.01 -20.02 -10.89
N ILE A 75 6.15 -19.63 -11.82
CA ILE A 75 5.92 -18.24 -12.22
C ILE A 75 4.42 -17.96 -12.26
N GLN A 76 4.04 -16.73 -11.96
CA GLN A 76 2.69 -16.25 -12.19
C GLN A 76 2.69 -15.40 -13.48
N MET A 77 1.59 -15.41 -14.21
CA MET A 77 1.43 -14.62 -15.42
C MET A 77 0.03 -14.04 -15.54
N ARG A 78 -0.08 -12.90 -16.23
CA ARG A 78 -1.37 -12.40 -16.73
C ARG A 78 -1.86 -13.31 -17.85
N VAL A 79 -3.14 -13.67 -17.84
CA VAL A 79 -3.75 -14.44 -18.93
C VAL A 79 -4.08 -13.48 -20.08
N ARG A 80 -3.67 -13.83 -21.30
CA ARG A 80 -3.95 -13.06 -22.52
C ARG A 80 -5.27 -13.50 -23.14
N GLY A 81 -5.97 -12.58 -23.80
CA GLY A 81 -7.20 -12.88 -24.55
C GLY A 81 -8.47 -12.99 -23.70
N VAL A 82 -8.40 -12.69 -22.40
CA VAL A 82 -9.53 -12.80 -21.46
C VAL A 82 -10.76 -12.01 -21.92
N SER A 83 -10.59 -10.83 -22.52
CA SER A 83 -11.71 -10.02 -23.06
C SER A 83 -12.51 -10.71 -24.17
N GLN A 84 -11.94 -11.69 -24.88
CA GLN A 84 -12.66 -12.46 -25.89
C GLN A 84 -13.67 -13.44 -25.28
N HIS A 85 -13.57 -13.73 -23.99
CA HIS A 85 -14.41 -14.69 -23.27
C HIS A 85 -15.38 -14.01 -22.28
N GLN A 86 -15.62 -12.72 -22.49
CA GLN A 86 -16.42 -11.86 -21.63
C GLN A 86 -17.62 -11.23 -22.38
N LYS A 87 -18.18 -11.95 -23.34
CA LYS A 87 -19.26 -11.47 -24.22
C LYS A 87 -20.44 -10.89 -23.44
N GLY A 88 -20.81 -9.65 -23.74
CA GLY A 88 -21.93 -8.96 -23.11
C GLY A 88 -21.63 -8.32 -21.76
N SER A 89 -20.35 -8.24 -21.35
CA SER A 89 -19.90 -7.32 -20.30
C SER A 89 -19.39 -6.01 -20.91
N LEU A 90 -19.30 -4.96 -20.09
CA LEU A 90 -18.81 -3.63 -20.50
C LEU A 90 -17.35 -3.58 -20.95
N GLY A 91 -16.59 -4.67 -20.85
CA GLY A 91 -15.22 -4.79 -21.38
C GLY A 91 -15.03 -5.97 -22.31
N ALA A 92 -16.11 -6.48 -22.89
CA ALA A 92 -16.03 -7.50 -23.90
C ALA A 92 -15.20 -6.99 -25.10
N SER A 93 -14.31 -7.82 -25.63
CA SER A 93 -13.70 -7.53 -26.93
C SER A 93 -14.81 -7.36 -27.99
N PRO A 94 -14.63 -6.50 -29.02
CA PRO A 94 -15.46 -6.49 -30.23
C PRO A 94 -15.77 -7.89 -30.78
N ASN A 95 -14.77 -8.79 -30.65
CA ASN A 95 -14.79 -10.14 -31.16
C ASN A 95 -15.06 -11.18 -30.06
N ALA A 96 -15.71 -10.79 -28.96
CA ALA A 96 -15.98 -11.70 -27.85
C ALA A 96 -16.88 -12.86 -28.30
N LYS A 97 -16.42 -14.09 -28.04
CA LYS A 97 -16.98 -15.34 -28.55
C LYS A 97 -17.99 -15.93 -27.58
N ASP A 98 -17.70 -15.85 -26.28
CA ASP A 98 -18.46 -16.55 -25.24
C ASP A 98 -18.41 -15.81 -23.88
N LYS A 99 -19.01 -16.43 -22.85
CA LYS A 99 -19.13 -15.89 -21.48
C LYS A 99 -18.37 -16.72 -20.44
N SER A 100 -17.39 -17.54 -20.83
CA SER A 100 -16.73 -18.49 -19.93
C SER A 100 -16.10 -17.80 -18.72
N VAL A 101 -15.45 -16.64 -18.92
CA VAL A 101 -14.79 -15.86 -17.86
C VAL A 101 -15.80 -15.21 -16.94
N ILE A 102 -16.92 -14.71 -17.47
CA ILE A 102 -18.02 -14.16 -16.64
C ILE A 102 -18.58 -15.25 -15.73
N LYS A 103 -18.90 -16.42 -16.32
CA LYS A 103 -19.42 -17.58 -15.58
C LYS A 103 -18.42 -18.08 -14.54
N LEU A 104 -17.13 -18.10 -14.86
CA LEU A 104 -16.07 -18.44 -13.93
C LEU A 104 -16.02 -17.44 -12.76
N ALA A 105 -16.03 -16.14 -13.03
CA ALA A 105 -16.01 -15.12 -11.99
C ALA A 105 -17.26 -15.12 -11.10
N GLU A 106 -18.41 -15.53 -11.63
CA GLU A 106 -19.67 -15.74 -10.90
C GLU A 106 -19.77 -17.12 -10.21
N SER A 107 -18.75 -17.96 -10.35
CA SER A 107 -18.71 -19.29 -9.74
C SER A 107 -17.89 -19.31 -8.44
N ASN A 108 -17.98 -20.43 -7.73
CA ASN A 108 -17.25 -20.67 -6.49
C ASN A 108 -15.81 -21.15 -6.75
N TRP A 109 -15.13 -20.50 -7.69
CA TRP A 109 -13.76 -20.84 -8.08
C TRP A 109 -12.78 -20.53 -6.96
N ARG A 110 -11.63 -21.22 -6.97
CA ARG A 110 -10.61 -21.11 -5.91
C ARG A 110 -9.25 -20.77 -6.45
N ASP A 111 -8.50 -20.06 -5.62
CA ASP A 111 -7.07 -19.89 -5.86
C ASP A 111 -6.35 -21.25 -5.86
N GLY A 112 -5.51 -21.50 -6.85
CA GLY A 112 -4.85 -22.79 -7.07
C GLY A 112 -5.70 -23.81 -7.84
N GLN A 113 -6.90 -23.44 -8.33
CA GLN A 113 -7.74 -24.34 -9.14
C GLN A 113 -7.01 -24.75 -10.42
N LYS A 114 -6.87 -26.06 -10.64
CA LYS A 114 -6.18 -26.59 -11.82
C LYS A 114 -6.86 -26.13 -13.12
N LEU A 115 -6.05 -25.66 -14.06
CA LEU A 115 -6.48 -25.35 -15.42
C LEU A 115 -6.04 -26.47 -16.37
N ASN A 116 -6.89 -26.77 -17.33
CA ASN A 116 -6.52 -27.55 -18.50
C ASN A 116 -5.77 -26.65 -19.47
N TYR A 117 -4.97 -27.24 -20.35
CA TYR A 117 -4.27 -26.48 -21.38
C TYR A 117 -4.16 -27.25 -22.68
N LYS A 118 -4.08 -26.51 -23.79
CA LYS A 118 -3.88 -27.06 -25.13
C LYS A 118 -2.79 -26.29 -25.85
N ILE A 119 -1.80 -27.01 -26.38
CA ILE A 119 -0.74 -26.43 -27.19
C ILE A 119 -1.13 -26.59 -28.66
N VAL A 120 -1.17 -25.48 -29.39
CA VAL A 120 -1.51 -25.42 -30.81
C VAL A 120 -0.39 -24.72 -31.56
N THR A 121 -0.07 -25.17 -32.77
CA THR A 121 0.81 -24.45 -33.69
C THR A 121 -0.04 -23.51 -34.54
N SER A 122 0.27 -22.21 -34.53
CA SER A 122 -0.39 -21.18 -35.34
C SER A 122 -0.07 -21.34 -36.82
N SER A 123 -0.77 -20.57 -37.67
CA SER A 123 -0.48 -20.47 -39.11
C SER A 123 0.96 -20.03 -39.39
N ASP A 124 1.54 -19.24 -38.49
CA ASP A 124 2.90 -18.70 -38.59
C ASP A 124 3.96 -19.64 -37.98
N ASN A 125 3.57 -20.90 -37.73
CA ASN A 125 4.40 -21.95 -37.12
C ASN A 125 4.86 -21.62 -35.67
N GLU A 126 4.16 -20.72 -34.99
CA GLU A 126 4.42 -20.39 -33.59
C GLU A 126 3.56 -21.25 -32.64
N LYS A 127 4.10 -21.57 -31.46
CA LYS A 127 3.33 -22.31 -30.45
C LYS A 127 2.46 -21.34 -29.65
N VAL A 128 1.22 -21.73 -29.40
CA VAL A 128 0.26 -21.02 -28.55
C VAL A 128 -0.28 -21.98 -27.50
N ILE A 129 -0.33 -21.57 -26.23
CA ILE A 129 -0.85 -22.38 -25.13
C ILE A 129 -2.16 -21.79 -24.62
N PHE A 130 -3.28 -22.39 -25.01
CA PHE A 130 -4.62 -22.04 -24.51
C PHE A 130 -4.84 -22.59 -23.11
N LEU A 131 -5.54 -21.84 -22.29
CA LEU A 131 -5.92 -22.19 -20.92
C LEU A 131 -7.43 -22.38 -20.84
N GLU A 132 -7.85 -23.47 -20.22
CA GLU A 132 -9.25 -23.87 -20.14
C GLU A 132 -9.64 -24.17 -18.69
N ASP A 133 -10.77 -23.61 -18.26
CA ASP A 133 -11.46 -24.07 -17.08
C ASP A 133 -12.26 -25.35 -17.40
N SER A 134 -12.15 -26.36 -16.54
CA SER A 134 -12.81 -27.66 -16.73
C SER A 134 -14.33 -27.60 -16.89
N LYS A 135 -14.98 -26.56 -16.36
CA LYS A 135 -16.44 -26.40 -16.38
C LYS A 135 -16.89 -25.37 -17.42
N PHE A 136 -16.13 -24.30 -17.61
CA PHE A 136 -16.55 -23.16 -18.42
C PHE A 136 -15.87 -23.06 -19.79
N GLY A 137 -14.84 -23.85 -20.05
CA GLY A 137 -14.11 -23.88 -21.33
C GLY A 137 -12.93 -22.92 -21.36
N GLU A 138 -12.51 -22.53 -22.56
CA GLU A 138 -11.38 -21.61 -22.78
C GLU A 138 -11.59 -20.27 -22.07
N ILE A 139 -10.59 -19.83 -21.31
CA ILE A 139 -10.61 -18.57 -20.55
C ILE A 139 -9.53 -17.58 -21.02
N GLY A 140 -8.71 -17.99 -21.98
CA GLY A 140 -7.64 -17.22 -22.58
C GLY A 140 -6.42 -18.09 -22.86
N ARG A 141 -5.25 -17.47 -22.89
CA ARG A 141 -3.99 -18.14 -23.22
C ARG A 141 -2.80 -17.58 -22.44
N VAL A 142 -1.74 -18.38 -22.38
CA VAL A 142 -0.42 -17.94 -21.92
C VAL A 142 0.08 -16.79 -22.81
N PRO A 143 0.77 -15.76 -22.27
CA PRO A 143 1.39 -14.71 -23.08
C PRO A 143 2.26 -15.29 -24.20
N ASP A 144 2.15 -14.69 -25.38
CA ASP A 144 2.79 -15.22 -26.59
C ASP A 144 4.33 -15.09 -26.46
N GLU A 145 4.79 -14.05 -25.76
CA GLU A 145 6.18 -13.67 -25.53
C GLU A 145 6.94 -14.67 -24.66
N ILE A 146 6.24 -15.33 -23.73
CA ILE A 146 6.86 -16.32 -22.84
C ILE A 146 6.75 -17.75 -23.38
N THR A 147 5.83 -17.99 -24.32
CA THR A 147 5.50 -19.32 -24.84
C THR A 147 6.69 -20.04 -25.49
N PRO A 148 7.57 -19.39 -26.28
CA PRO A 148 8.77 -20.01 -26.85
C PRO A 148 9.71 -20.61 -25.79
N TYR A 149 9.73 -20.01 -24.59
CA TYR A 149 10.62 -20.44 -23.51
C TYR A 149 10.12 -21.68 -22.78
N ILE A 150 8.80 -21.90 -22.73
CA ILE A 150 8.19 -22.94 -21.89
C ILE A 150 7.53 -24.07 -22.68
N SER A 151 6.99 -23.81 -23.88
CA SER A 151 6.22 -24.78 -24.67
C SER A 151 6.95 -26.10 -24.89
N LYS A 152 8.21 -26.05 -25.35
CA LYS A 152 9.02 -27.25 -25.60
C LYS A 152 9.32 -28.06 -24.33
N MET A 153 9.39 -27.41 -23.17
CA MET A 153 9.58 -28.11 -21.89
C MET A 153 8.29 -28.82 -21.47
N ILE A 154 7.16 -28.14 -21.64
CA ILE A 154 5.83 -28.69 -21.34
C ILE A 154 5.50 -29.85 -22.29
N GLU A 155 5.72 -29.73 -23.60
CA GLU A 155 5.47 -30.80 -24.58
C GLU A 155 6.26 -32.08 -24.29
N LYS A 156 7.50 -31.95 -23.81
CA LYS A 156 8.34 -33.11 -23.46
C LYS A 156 7.94 -33.77 -22.15
N HIS A 157 7.40 -33.00 -21.20
CA HIS A 157 7.08 -33.46 -19.85
C HIS A 157 5.70 -32.96 -19.39
N PRO A 158 4.61 -33.27 -20.12
CA PRO A 158 3.31 -32.59 -19.94
C PRO A 158 2.68 -32.85 -18.56
N ASN A 159 3.01 -34.00 -17.95
CA ASN A 159 2.53 -34.38 -16.62
C ASN A 159 3.33 -33.73 -15.48
N ASP A 160 4.51 -33.17 -15.78
CA ASP A 160 5.35 -32.52 -14.78
C ASP A 160 5.00 -31.03 -14.63
N PHE A 161 4.16 -30.46 -15.49
CA PHE A 161 3.73 -29.07 -15.42
C PHE A 161 2.26 -28.94 -15.06
N ARG A 162 1.95 -27.93 -14.25
CA ARG A 162 0.58 -27.63 -13.83
C ARG A 162 0.29 -26.14 -13.99
N PHE A 163 -0.76 -25.83 -14.74
CA PHE A 163 -1.38 -24.51 -14.71
C PHE A 163 -2.44 -24.47 -13.61
N GLU A 164 -2.44 -23.37 -12.86
CA GLU A 164 -3.43 -23.09 -11.83
C GLU A 164 -3.98 -21.69 -12.01
N LEU A 165 -5.29 -21.53 -11.84
CA LEU A 165 -5.91 -20.22 -11.73
C LEU A 165 -5.40 -19.55 -10.46
N SER A 166 -4.84 -18.36 -10.62
CA SER A 166 -4.44 -17.49 -9.51
C SER A 166 -5.29 -16.23 -9.58
N ASN A 167 -5.41 -15.55 -8.43
CA ASN A 167 -6.01 -14.24 -8.27
C ASN A 167 -6.74 -13.67 -9.51
N VAL A 168 -8.06 -13.80 -9.54
CA VAL A 168 -8.88 -13.01 -10.46
C VAL A 168 -8.80 -11.58 -9.93
N VAL A 169 -8.12 -10.74 -10.69
CA VAL A 169 -8.18 -9.29 -10.49
C VAL A 169 -9.57 -8.91 -11.00
N ALA A 170 -10.56 -9.10 -10.12
CA ALA A 170 -11.88 -8.63 -10.40
C ALA A 170 -11.82 -7.11 -10.42
N GLY A 171 -11.78 -6.57 -11.63
CA GLY A 171 -12.19 -5.22 -11.91
C GLY A 171 -13.55 -4.98 -11.29
N THR A 172 -13.56 -4.37 -10.11
CA THR A 172 -14.78 -3.98 -9.42
C THR A 172 -14.64 -2.61 -8.75
N SER A 173 -13.57 -1.86 -9.09
CA SER A 173 -13.89 -0.47 -9.40
C SER A 173 -14.83 -0.53 -10.61
N LYS A 174 -15.94 0.20 -10.59
CA LYS A 174 -16.84 0.33 -11.74
C LYS A 174 -16.08 0.84 -12.98
N GLY A 175 -14.86 1.34 -12.78
CA GLY A 175 -13.83 1.59 -13.79
C GLY A 175 -13.31 0.41 -14.62
N ALA A 176 -13.15 -0.79 -14.07
CA ALA A 176 -12.51 -1.87 -14.82
C ALA A 176 -13.53 -2.66 -15.65
N ALA A 177 -13.68 -2.26 -16.92
CA ALA A 177 -14.55 -2.90 -17.89
C ALA A 177 -14.34 -4.42 -18.03
N THR A 178 -13.13 -4.93 -17.73
CA THR A 178 -12.74 -6.34 -17.89
C THR A 178 -12.38 -7.04 -16.56
N ILE A 179 -12.77 -8.30 -16.45
CA ILE A 179 -12.21 -9.26 -15.49
C ILE A 179 -10.79 -9.58 -15.94
N GLY A 180 -9.80 -9.32 -15.09
CA GLY A 180 -8.42 -9.76 -15.29
C GLY A 180 -8.18 -11.12 -14.64
N LEU A 181 -7.49 -12.02 -15.35
CA LEU A 181 -7.11 -13.33 -14.81
C LEU A 181 -5.59 -13.43 -14.69
N ARG A 182 -5.14 -14.10 -13.63
CA ARG A 182 -3.75 -14.57 -13.51
C ARG A 182 -3.71 -16.09 -13.48
N ALA A 183 -2.61 -16.66 -13.94
CA ALA A 183 -2.37 -18.10 -13.85
C ALA A 183 -0.98 -18.35 -13.30
N ASN A 184 -0.83 -19.37 -12.47
CA ASN A 184 0.47 -19.89 -12.06
C ASN A 184 0.85 -21.04 -13.00
N LEU A 185 2.11 -21.09 -13.41
CA LEU A 185 2.71 -22.26 -14.03
C LEU A 185 3.72 -22.85 -13.05
N LEU A 186 3.50 -24.09 -12.64
CA LEU A 186 4.33 -24.80 -11.65
C LEU A 186 4.98 -26.02 -12.28
N TYR A 187 6.23 -26.28 -11.92
CA TYR A 187 6.86 -27.58 -12.13
C TYR A 187 6.62 -28.47 -10.91
N THR A 188 6.00 -29.63 -11.15
CA THR A 188 5.57 -30.64 -10.17
C THR A 188 6.26 -31.99 -10.37
N GLY A 189 7.13 -32.09 -11.38
CA GLY A 189 7.92 -33.28 -11.63
C GLY A 189 8.98 -33.54 -10.55
N LYS A 190 9.49 -34.77 -10.51
CA LYS A 190 10.47 -35.23 -9.51
C LYS A 190 11.92 -35.17 -10.00
N ASP A 191 12.15 -34.85 -11.27
CA ASP A 191 13.50 -34.79 -11.85
C ASP A 191 14.20 -33.48 -11.41
N GLU A 192 15.23 -33.61 -10.57
CA GLU A 192 15.99 -32.48 -10.05
C GLU A 192 16.80 -31.72 -11.12
N LYS A 193 17.28 -32.40 -12.18
CA LYS A 193 17.97 -31.73 -13.29
C LYS A 193 16.98 -30.89 -14.11
N MET A 194 15.79 -31.45 -14.37
CA MET A 194 14.71 -30.72 -15.04
C MET A 194 14.22 -29.56 -14.18
N LYS A 195 14.05 -29.76 -12.87
CA LYS A 195 13.69 -28.72 -11.91
C LYS A 195 14.68 -27.54 -11.95
N GLN A 196 15.99 -27.81 -11.89
CA GLN A 196 17.01 -26.76 -12.01
C GLN A 196 16.96 -26.03 -13.36
N LYS A 197 16.67 -26.74 -14.45
CA LYS A 197 16.51 -26.14 -15.77
C LYS A 197 15.28 -25.24 -15.85
N VAL A 198 14.16 -25.68 -15.29
CA VAL A 198 12.94 -24.88 -15.21
C VAL A 198 13.17 -23.64 -14.34
N ASP A 199 13.79 -23.82 -13.18
CA ASP A 199 14.13 -22.73 -12.25
C ASP A 199 14.95 -21.64 -12.94
N ARG A 200 16.04 -22.01 -13.63
CA ARG A 200 16.85 -21.08 -14.44
C ARG A 200 16.05 -20.40 -15.56
N THR A 201 15.12 -21.12 -16.18
CA THR A 201 14.29 -20.55 -17.26
C THR A 201 13.34 -19.50 -16.69
N PHE A 202 12.71 -19.81 -15.57
CA PHE A 202 11.81 -18.90 -14.86
C PHE A 202 12.56 -17.69 -14.30
N ASP A 203 13.77 -17.89 -13.78
CA ASP A 203 14.67 -16.80 -13.38
C ASP A 203 14.97 -15.86 -14.53
N ARG A 204 15.31 -16.41 -15.70
CA ARG A 204 15.56 -15.59 -16.88
C ARG A 204 14.32 -14.80 -17.32
N LEU A 205 13.13 -15.37 -17.20
CA LEU A 205 11.88 -14.67 -17.54
C LEU A 205 11.59 -13.53 -16.53
N LEU A 206 11.74 -13.80 -15.23
CA LEU A 206 11.54 -12.81 -14.18
C LEU A 206 12.53 -11.64 -14.28
N ASN A 207 13.75 -11.91 -14.73
CA ASN A 207 14.82 -10.92 -14.90
C ASN A 207 15.04 -10.51 -16.36
N SER A 208 14.05 -10.74 -17.23
CA SER A 208 14.19 -10.43 -18.65
C SER A 208 14.26 -8.93 -18.86
N ASP A 209 15.19 -8.44 -19.69
CA ASP A 209 15.19 -7.03 -20.09
C ASP A 209 14.09 -6.70 -21.12
N ASP A 210 13.47 -7.75 -21.70
CA ASP A 210 12.32 -7.61 -22.58
C ASP A 210 11.10 -7.13 -21.79
N LYS A 211 10.69 -5.91 -22.11
CA LYS A 211 9.48 -5.28 -21.59
C LYS A 211 8.25 -6.19 -21.70
N GLU A 212 8.02 -6.78 -22.86
CA GLU A 212 6.76 -7.50 -23.11
C GLU A 212 6.65 -8.75 -22.23
N ILE A 213 7.80 -9.26 -21.78
CA ILE A 213 7.91 -10.33 -20.77
C ILE A 213 7.73 -9.77 -19.35
N LYS A 214 8.40 -8.66 -19.01
CA LYS A 214 8.31 -8.01 -17.68
C LYS A 214 6.87 -7.65 -17.29
N ASP A 215 6.07 -7.14 -18.24
CA ASP A 215 4.71 -6.65 -17.96
C ASP A 215 3.69 -7.77 -17.69
N VAL A 216 4.00 -9.00 -18.13
CA VAL A 216 3.09 -10.14 -18.05
C VAL A 216 3.49 -11.18 -17.01
N ILE A 217 4.74 -11.18 -16.53
CA ILE A 217 5.26 -12.11 -15.53
C ILE A 217 5.27 -11.49 -14.13
N ILE A 218 4.91 -12.27 -13.12
CA ILE A 218 4.92 -11.90 -11.71
C ILE A 218 5.58 -13.04 -10.92
N PRO A 219 6.36 -12.74 -9.86
CA PRO A 219 6.87 -13.76 -8.96
C PRO A 219 5.74 -14.61 -8.39
N TYR A 220 5.83 -15.93 -8.56
CA TYR A 220 4.88 -16.84 -7.92
C TYR A 220 5.09 -16.83 -6.41
N GLN A 221 4.01 -16.56 -5.67
CA GLN A 221 4.01 -16.66 -4.22
C GLN A 221 3.24 -17.91 -3.80
N PRO A 222 3.93 -18.94 -3.27
CA PRO A 222 3.27 -20.13 -2.73
C PRO A 222 2.45 -19.75 -1.49
N LYS A 223 1.51 -20.61 -1.13
CA LYS A 223 0.80 -20.49 0.13
C LYS A 223 1.80 -20.43 1.29
N ALA A 224 1.68 -19.42 2.15
CA ALA A 224 2.55 -19.25 3.30
C ALA A 224 1.75 -18.90 4.56
N SER A 225 2.02 -19.60 5.64
CA SER A 225 1.47 -19.31 6.96
C SER A 225 2.04 -18.02 7.54
N PRO A 226 1.35 -17.38 8.50
CA PRO A 226 1.89 -16.21 9.20
C PRO A 226 3.23 -16.52 9.89
N LYS A 227 3.41 -17.75 10.40
CA LYS A 227 4.69 -18.22 10.93
C LYS A 227 5.82 -18.21 9.89
N GLU A 228 5.56 -18.62 8.65
CA GLU A 228 6.55 -18.55 7.56
C GLU A 228 6.85 -17.11 7.15
N VAL A 229 5.85 -16.23 7.17
CA VAL A 229 6.05 -14.78 6.93
C VAL A 229 6.88 -14.16 8.04
N LEU A 230 6.61 -14.49 9.31
CA LEU A 230 7.40 -14.04 10.46
C LEU A 230 8.86 -14.52 10.35
N GLN A 231 9.06 -15.79 9.99
CA GLN A 231 10.42 -16.31 9.76
C GLN A 231 11.13 -15.53 8.66
N ARG A 232 10.43 -15.16 7.58
CA ARG A 232 11.02 -14.29 6.54
C ARG A 232 11.37 -12.91 7.05
N ILE A 233 10.54 -12.30 7.89
CA ILE A 233 10.88 -11.03 8.54
C ILE A 233 12.17 -11.18 9.32
N PHE A 234 12.31 -12.23 10.14
CA PHE A 234 13.54 -12.50 10.89
C PHE A 234 14.75 -12.83 10.01
N ASP A 235 14.58 -13.61 8.95
CA ASP A 235 15.68 -14.01 8.07
C ASP A 235 16.20 -12.80 7.29
N ILE A 236 15.27 -12.02 6.71
CA ILE A 236 15.59 -10.78 6.00
C ILE A 236 16.25 -9.81 6.99
N GLU A 237 15.71 -9.69 8.20
CA GLU A 237 16.28 -8.80 9.21
C GLU A 237 17.66 -9.24 9.68
N ALA A 238 17.83 -10.50 10.02
CA ALA A 238 19.10 -11.05 10.48
C ALA A 238 20.17 -10.91 9.42
N GLN A 239 19.79 -11.09 8.15
CA GLN A 239 20.71 -10.94 7.03
C GLN A 239 21.11 -9.48 6.81
N LYS A 240 20.20 -8.54 6.94
CA LYS A 240 20.46 -7.12 6.66
C LYS A 240 21.05 -6.37 7.85
N ASN A 241 20.50 -6.59 9.04
CA ASN A 241 20.78 -5.82 10.26
C ASN A 241 21.44 -6.65 11.38
N GLY A 242 21.71 -7.93 11.13
CA GLY A 242 22.33 -8.85 12.07
C GLY A 242 21.33 -9.55 13.00
N THR A 243 21.75 -10.67 13.57
CA THR A 243 20.89 -11.55 14.38
C THR A 243 20.31 -10.87 15.62
N GLN A 244 21.01 -9.88 16.19
CA GLN A 244 20.51 -9.11 17.33
C GLN A 244 19.30 -8.24 16.96
N ALA A 245 19.23 -7.75 15.72
CA ALA A 245 18.11 -6.95 15.23
C ALA A 245 16.84 -7.82 15.09
N ALA A 246 16.98 -8.98 14.45
CA ALA A 246 15.91 -9.97 14.35
C ALA A 246 15.43 -10.42 15.74
N LYS A 247 16.35 -10.61 16.69
CA LYS A 247 16.01 -10.96 18.07
C LYS A 247 15.21 -9.85 18.76
N ALA A 248 15.54 -8.59 18.51
CA ALA A 248 14.83 -7.47 19.09
C ALA A 248 13.38 -7.36 18.53
N ILE A 249 13.16 -7.68 17.25
CA ILE A 249 11.80 -7.81 16.69
C ILE A 249 11.06 -8.94 17.41
N GLU A 250 11.70 -10.10 17.56
CA GLU A 250 11.10 -11.25 18.25
C GLU A 250 10.68 -10.87 19.68
N ASP A 251 11.56 -10.23 20.44
CA ASP A 251 11.29 -9.80 21.82
C ASP A 251 10.15 -8.77 21.89
N THR A 252 10.09 -7.85 20.92
CA THR A 252 8.99 -6.87 20.80
C THR A 252 7.66 -7.57 20.51
N ILE A 253 7.64 -8.51 19.56
CA ILE A 253 6.45 -9.30 19.23
C ILE A 253 5.99 -10.10 20.45
N ASP A 254 6.91 -10.77 21.15
CA ASP A 254 6.59 -11.55 22.34
C ASP A 254 6.01 -10.65 23.45
N THR A 255 6.57 -9.44 23.64
CA THR A 255 6.03 -8.45 24.60
C THR A 255 4.61 -7.98 24.21
N ILE A 256 4.37 -7.69 22.93
CA ILE A 256 3.04 -7.34 22.40
C ILE A 256 2.04 -8.49 22.61
N VAL A 257 2.48 -9.72 22.35
CA VAL A 257 1.67 -10.93 22.51
C VAL A 257 1.30 -11.17 23.97
N ASP A 258 2.23 -10.94 24.90
CA ASP A 258 1.97 -11.03 26.33
C ASP A 258 0.88 -10.04 26.76
N GLU A 259 0.92 -8.80 26.28
CA GLU A 259 -0.12 -7.81 26.59
C GLU A 259 -1.48 -8.15 25.93
N ILE A 260 -1.49 -8.68 24.70
CA ILE A 260 -2.73 -9.15 24.06
C ILE A 260 -3.34 -10.31 24.87
N ASN A 261 -2.52 -11.25 25.33
CA ASN A 261 -2.98 -12.43 26.06
C ASN A 261 -3.24 -12.16 27.54
N ASN A 262 -2.73 -11.07 28.10
CA ASN A 262 -2.91 -10.70 29.51
C ASN A 262 -4.42 -10.67 29.87
N PRO A 263 -4.87 -11.54 30.80
CA PRO A 263 -6.29 -11.63 31.14
C PRO A 263 -6.81 -10.40 31.88
N ASN A 264 -5.92 -9.54 32.40
CA ASN A 264 -6.30 -8.27 33.04
C ASN A 264 -6.71 -7.21 32.00
N ASN A 265 -6.31 -7.37 30.73
CA ASN A 265 -6.70 -6.45 29.66
C ASN A 265 -8.11 -6.81 29.17
N LYS A 266 -9.14 -6.28 29.84
CA LYS A 266 -10.56 -6.56 29.59
C LYS A 266 -11.21 -5.57 28.64
N ASN A 267 -10.82 -4.30 28.72
CA ASN A 267 -11.28 -3.22 27.85
C ASN A 267 -10.15 -2.86 26.89
N ILE A 268 -10.35 -3.13 25.60
CA ILE A 268 -9.35 -2.95 24.55
C ILE A 268 -9.88 -1.98 23.50
N LEU A 269 -9.08 -0.98 23.12
CA LEU A 269 -9.40 -0.04 22.06
C LEU A 269 -8.43 -0.21 20.88
N LEU A 270 -8.98 -0.37 19.69
CA LEU A 270 -8.24 -0.49 18.43
C LEU A 270 -8.41 0.79 17.60
N ILE A 271 -7.32 1.47 17.29
CA ILE A 271 -7.34 2.78 16.62
C ILE A 271 -6.58 2.70 15.29
N GLY A 272 -7.23 3.16 14.22
CA GLY A 272 -6.62 3.39 12.91
C GLY A 272 -6.57 4.88 12.53
N HIS A 273 -5.83 5.20 11.48
CA HIS A 273 -5.61 6.58 11.04
C HIS A 273 -6.82 7.25 10.38
N CYS A 274 -6.92 8.59 10.45
CA CYS A 274 -7.89 9.37 9.67
C CYS A 274 -7.63 9.23 8.15
N LEU A 275 -8.64 9.51 7.31
CA LEU A 275 -8.65 9.15 5.89
C LEU A 275 -8.29 7.66 5.67
N PRO A 276 -9.01 6.74 6.34
CA PRO A 276 -8.64 5.33 6.37
C PRO A 276 -8.67 4.73 4.97
N ASP A 277 -7.65 3.92 4.65
CA ASP A 277 -7.64 3.11 3.45
C ASP A 277 -7.94 1.64 3.78
N GLY A 278 -7.68 0.75 2.83
CA GLY A 278 -7.95 -0.67 3.02
C GLY A 278 -7.05 -1.30 4.08
N ASP A 279 -5.80 -0.83 4.22
CA ASP A 279 -4.83 -1.40 5.16
C ASP A 279 -5.17 -0.99 6.59
N THR A 280 -5.55 0.27 6.79
CA THR A 280 -6.01 0.79 8.07
C THR A 280 -7.25 0.05 8.57
N LEU A 281 -8.29 -0.04 7.72
CA LEU A 281 -9.53 -0.72 8.08
C LEU A 281 -9.28 -2.22 8.23
N GLY A 282 -8.41 -2.79 7.40
CA GLY A 282 -7.97 -4.18 7.46
C GLY A 282 -7.33 -4.52 8.80
N CYS A 283 -6.45 -3.66 9.30
CA CYS A 283 -5.79 -3.81 10.60
C CYS A 283 -6.79 -3.75 11.75
N VAL A 284 -7.62 -2.71 11.80
CA VAL A 284 -8.59 -2.49 12.89
C VAL A 284 -9.61 -3.63 12.93
N LEU A 285 -10.23 -3.99 11.80
CA LEU A 285 -11.25 -5.05 11.75
C LEU A 285 -10.66 -6.46 11.88
N GLY A 286 -9.46 -6.68 11.35
CA GLY A 286 -8.73 -7.94 11.51
C GLY A 286 -8.39 -8.20 12.97
N MET A 287 -7.73 -7.25 13.64
CA MET A 287 -7.38 -7.39 15.06
C MET A 287 -8.64 -7.49 15.94
N HIS A 288 -9.71 -6.74 15.64
CA HIS A 288 -11.00 -6.86 16.32
C HIS A 288 -11.54 -8.28 16.26
N ALA A 289 -11.65 -8.83 15.05
CA ALA A 289 -12.20 -10.17 14.86
C ALA A 289 -11.32 -11.23 15.55
N ALA A 290 -9.99 -11.07 15.52
CA ALA A 290 -9.06 -11.96 16.19
C ALA A 290 -9.24 -11.95 17.72
N ILE A 291 -9.20 -10.78 18.36
CA ILE A 291 -9.31 -10.66 19.81
C ILE A 291 -10.72 -11.05 20.26
N LYS A 292 -11.78 -10.53 19.61
CA LYS A 292 -13.16 -10.78 20.02
C LYS A 292 -13.58 -12.23 19.80
N GLY A 293 -13.08 -12.87 18.75
CA GLY A 293 -13.32 -14.28 18.49
C GLY A 293 -12.57 -15.20 19.46
N ALA A 294 -11.39 -14.81 19.95
CA ALA A 294 -10.62 -15.58 20.94
C ALA A 294 -11.08 -15.33 22.38
N TYR A 295 -11.50 -14.10 22.68
CA TYR A 295 -11.89 -13.65 24.01
C TYR A 295 -13.27 -12.95 23.97
N PRO A 296 -14.38 -13.70 23.85
CA PRO A 296 -15.72 -13.12 23.72
C PRO A 296 -16.13 -12.22 24.88
N ASP A 297 -15.61 -12.47 26.08
CA ASP A 297 -15.93 -11.71 27.31
C ASP A 297 -15.19 -10.37 27.40
N ARG A 298 -14.18 -10.12 26.55
CA ARG A 298 -13.49 -8.83 26.52
C ARG A 298 -14.30 -7.81 25.73
N ARG A 299 -14.33 -6.57 26.21
CA ARG A 299 -14.85 -5.43 25.45
C ARG A 299 -13.75 -4.99 24.49
N VAL A 300 -14.03 -5.05 23.19
CA VAL A 300 -13.07 -4.68 22.14
C VAL A 300 -13.76 -3.67 21.26
N ASP A 301 -13.33 -2.42 21.34
CA ASP A 301 -13.87 -1.31 20.56
C ASP A 301 -12.93 -0.96 19.41
N CYS A 302 -13.49 -0.52 18.29
CA CYS A 302 -12.76 -0.21 17.06
C CYS A 302 -13.13 1.17 16.56
N THR A 303 -12.12 1.97 16.25
CA THR A 303 -12.36 3.38 15.93
C THR A 303 -11.42 3.94 14.89
N VAL A 304 -11.98 4.82 14.07
CA VAL A 304 -11.28 5.73 13.16
C VAL A 304 -11.98 7.08 13.26
N ASP A 305 -11.23 8.18 13.40
CA ASP A 305 -11.86 9.50 13.48
C ASP A 305 -12.08 10.11 12.09
N ASP A 306 -12.83 9.40 11.28
CA ASP A 306 -13.22 9.86 9.95
C ASP A 306 -14.43 9.07 9.41
N LYS A 307 -14.96 9.51 8.28
CA LYS A 307 -15.93 8.73 7.50
C LYS A 307 -15.22 7.56 6.84
N ILE A 308 -15.84 6.39 6.93
CA ILE A 308 -15.44 5.22 6.14
C ILE A 308 -15.68 5.52 4.65
N PRO A 309 -14.67 5.39 3.77
CA PRO A 309 -14.85 5.55 2.34
C PRO A 309 -15.92 4.61 1.78
N GLY A 310 -16.66 5.07 0.77
CA GLY A 310 -17.71 4.30 0.10
C GLY A 310 -17.20 2.97 -0.47
N LEU A 311 -15.90 2.89 -0.81
CA LEU A 311 -15.21 1.66 -1.22
C LEU A 311 -15.38 0.51 -0.20
N PHE A 312 -15.45 0.83 1.10
CA PHE A 312 -15.49 -0.16 2.18
C PHE A 312 -16.83 -0.21 2.94
N ARG A 313 -17.54 0.93 2.98
CA ARG A 313 -18.65 1.22 3.92
C ARG A 313 -19.79 0.21 3.94
N ASP A 314 -20.13 -0.39 2.80
CA ASP A 314 -21.33 -1.24 2.67
C ASP A 314 -21.01 -2.72 2.37
N LYS A 315 -19.72 -3.10 2.33
CA LYS A 315 -19.32 -4.43 1.84
C LYS A 315 -18.36 -5.18 2.76
N MET A 316 -17.46 -4.45 3.43
CA MET A 316 -16.45 -5.06 4.27
C MET A 316 -17.12 -5.65 5.51
N PRO A 317 -17.02 -6.97 5.76
CA PRO A 317 -17.68 -7.57 6.91
C PRO A 317 -17.18 -6.96 8.22
N GLY A 318 -18.11 -6.63 9.12
CA GLY A 318 -17.79 -6.04 10.41
C GLY A 318 -17.53 -4.53 10.40
N ILE A 319 -17.59 -3.87 9.24
CA ILE A 319 -17.32 -2.42 9.12
C ILE A 319 -18.24 -1.56 9.98
N GLU A 320 -19.45 -2.05 10.28
CA GLU A 320 -20.39 -1.41 11.19
C GLU A 320 -19.89 -1.28 12.63
N ASN A 321 -18.86 -2.07 13.01
CA ASN A 321 -18.19 -2.02 14.30
C ASN A 321 -17.12 -0.91 14.36
N VAL A 322 -16.68 -0.36 13.23
CA VAL A 322 -15.79 0.79 13.23
C VAL A 322 -16.62 2.04 13.53
N LYS A 323 -16.40 2.60 14.72
CA LYS A 323 -17.09 3.79 15.20
C LYS A 323 -16.15 4.99 15.21
N ARG A 324 -16.68 6.15 15.61
CA ARG A 324 -15.91 7.38 15.77
C ARG A 324 -15.74 7.73 17.24
N PRO A 325 -14.70 8.48 17.62
CA PRO A 325 -14.65 9.11 18.94
C PRO A 325 -15.71 10.22 19.04
N PHE A 326 -16.11 10.51 20.27
CA PHE A 326 -16.77 11.78 20.54
C PHE A 326 -15.74 12.91 20.41
N ASN A 327 -15.96 13.84 19.49
CA ASN A 327 -15.03 14.92 19.19
C ASN A 327 -15.73 16.27 19.41
N GLN A 328 -15.61 16.82 20.62
CA GLN A 328 -16.26 18.07 21.03
C GLN A 328 -15.76 19.26 20.22
N GLU A 329 -14.46 19.34 19.95
CA GLU A 329 -13.87 20.40 19.12
C GLU A 329 -14.52 20.41 17.74
N LYS A 330 -14.66 19.23 17.12
CA LYS A 330 -15.29 19.12 15.81
C LYS A 330 -16.78 19.48 15.82
N ILE A 331 -17.49 19.12 16.89
CA ILE A 331 -18.89 19.47 17.07
C ILE A 331 -19.05 20.99 17.16
N ASN A 332 -18.22 21.65 17.97
CA ASN A 332 -18.25 23.12 18.12
C ASN A 332 -17.97 23.80 16.77
N GLU A 333 -16.95 23.34 16.05
CA GLU A 333 -16.59 23.83 14.71
C GLU A 333 -17.76 23.71 13.72
N LEU A 334 -18.48 22.58 13.73
CA LEU A 334 -19.65 22.38 12.86
C LEU A 334 -20.82 23.28 13.26
N GLU A 335 -21.09 23.45 14.54
CA GLU A 335 -22.17 24.32 15.04
C GLU A 335 -21.92 25.79 14.69
N GLU A 336 -20.69 26.27 14.85
CA GLU A 336 -20.26 27.61 14.45
C GLU A 336 -20.42 27.81 12.94
N ASN A 337 -19.96 26.86 12.14
CA ASN A 337 -20.12 26.90 10.68
C ASN A 337 -21.59 26.89 10.24
N ILE A 338 -22.44 26.07 10.86
CA ILE A 338 -23.89 26.05 10.59
C ILE A 338 -24.53 27.39 10.96
N LYS A 339 -24.17 27.97 12.11
CA LYS A 339 -24.67 29.28 12.56
C LYS A 339 -24.27 30.37 11.59
N ARG A 340 -23.00 30.39 11.16
CA ARG A 340 -22.48 31.33 10.16
C ARG A 340 -23.24 31.22 8.84
N LEU A 341 -23.37 30.02 8.27
CA LEU A 341 -24.09 29.79 7.01
C LEU A 341 -25.58 30.17 7.09
N LYS A 342 -26.22 30.08 8.27
CA LYS A 342 -27.61 30.55 8.49
C LYS A 342 -27.74 32.07 8.48
N SER A 343 -26.69 32.80 8.86
CA SER A 343 -26.67 34.27 8.88
C SER A 343 -26.32 34.90 7.53
N GLU A 344 -25.69 34.12 6.64
CA GLU A 344 -25.31 34.56 5.29
C GLU A 344 -26.48 34.48 4.29
N LYS A 345 -26.27 35.05 3.09
CA LYS A 345 -27.24 34.97 1.99
C LYS A 345 -27.51 33.51 1.63
N ASN A 346 -28.78 33.14 1.48
CA ASN A 346 -29.21 31.77 1.14
C ASN A 346 -28.94 31.45 -0.34
N THR A 347 -27.68 31.16 -0.67
CA THR A 347 -27.26 30.64 -1.98
C THR A 347 -27.47 29.12 -2.04
N LYS A 348 -27.55 28.55 -3.25
CA LYS A 348 -27.61 27.08 -3.42
C LYS A 348 -26.43 26.38 -2.75
N GLN A 349 -25.24 26.99 -2.86
CA GLN A 349 -24.02 26.52 -2.22
C GLN A 349 -24.13 26.51 -0.69
N ASN A 350 -24.52 27.64 -0.07
CA ASN A 350 -24.66 27.73 1.38
C ASN A 350 -25.72 26.77 1.93
N TYR A 351 -26.83 26.59 1.19
CA TYR A 351 -27.86 25.61 1.54
C TYR A 351 -27.30 24.18 1.57
N GLU A 352 -26.58 23.76 0.53
CA GLU A 352 -25.99 22.42 0.47
C GLU A 352 -24.93 22.24 1.55
N GLN A 353 -24.04 23.23 1.74
CA GLN A 353 -23.01 23.16 2.77
C GLN A 353 -23.60 22.99 4.17
N ARG A 354 -24.65 23.77 4.47
CA ARG A 354 -25.39 23.65 5.72
C ARG A 354 -26.01 22.27 5.89
N ARG A 355 -26.66 21.75 4.83
CA ARG A 355 -27.27 20.41 4.85
C ARG A 355 -26.25 19.31 5.17
N ILE A 356 -25.03 19.43 4.64
CA ILE A 356 -23.94 18.48 4.89
C ILE A 356 -23.45 18.56 6.33
N PHE A 357 -23.23 19.76 6.86
CA PHE A 357 -22.82 19.92 8.26
C PHE A 357 -23.90 19.51 9.25
N GLU A 358 -25.16 19.81 8.98
CA GLU A 358 -26.27 19.36 9.82
C GLU A 358 -26.34 17.82 9.86
N LYS A 359 -26.10 17.15 8.72
CA LYS A 359 -26.01 15.69 8.64
C LYS A 359 -24.78 15.15 9.40
N GLU A 360 -23.63 15.81 9.28
CA GLU A 360 -22.40 15.42 9.97
C GLU A 360 -22.50 15.58 11.49
N LEU A 361 -22.99 16.74 11.94
CA LEU A 361 -23.25 17.04 13.33
C LEU A 361 -24.24 16.02 13.93
N ALA A 362 -25.32 15.71 13.20
CA ALA A 362 -26.25 14.67 13.62
C ALA A 362 -25.60 13.28 13.71
N ALA A 363 -24.63 12.97 12.83
CA ALA A 363 -23.90 11.70 12.87
C ALA A 363 -22.93 11.62 14.06
N LEU A 364 -22.22 12.72 14.37
CA LEU A 364 -21.28 12.82 15.50
C LEU A 364 -21.97 12.83 16.87
N LYS A 365 -23.22 13.28 16.96
CA LYS A 365 -24.01 13.25 18.21
C LYS A 365 -24.77 11.95 18.44
N LYS A 366 -24.84 11.05 17.44
CA LYS A 366 -25.65 9.85 17.53
C LYS A 366 -24.88 8.74 18.26
N SER A 367 -25.32 8.38 19.47
CA SER A 367 -24.66 7.39 20.33
C SER A 367 -24.25 6.09 19.62
N ARG A 368 -25.09 5.54 18.74
CA ARG A 368 -24.78 4.28 18.00
C ARG A 368 -23.58 4.38 17.03
N ASN A 369 -23.14 5.60 16.70
CA ASN A 369 -22.03 5.88 15.79
C ASN A 369 -20.72 6.11 16.57
N LEU A 370 -20.80 6.22 17.91
CA LEU A 370 -19.66 6.44 18.79
C LEU A 370 -19.24 5.11 19.43
N PHE A 371 -17.93 4.90 19.63
CA PHE A 371 -17.47 3.74 20.40
C PHE A 371 -17.66 3.96 21.91
N ASP A 372 -17.62 5.22 22.34
CA ASP A 372 -17.92 5.65 23.70
C ASP A 372 -19.06 6.70 23.66
N PRO A 373 -20.32 6.26 23.79
CA PRO A 373 -21.47 7.16 23.76
C PRO A 373 -21.65 7.94 25.07
N ASP A 374 -20.99 7.55 26.17
CA ASP A 374 -21.13 8.20 27.47
C ASP A 374 -20.29 9.48 27.53
N ALA A 375 -19.15 9.50 26.82
CA ALA A 375 -18.39 10.73 26.57
C ALA A 375 -19.26 11.84 25.95
N ALA A 376 -20.23 11.49 25.08
CA ALA A 376 -21.16 12.47 24.48
C ALA A 376 -22.17 13.07 25.48
N LYS A 377 -22.34 12.46 26.66
CA LYS A 377 -23.18 12.95 27.76
C LYS A 377 -22.40 13.79 28.77
N GLY A 378 -21.09 13.99 28.54
CA GLY A 378 -20.19 14.66 29.49
C GLY A 378 -19.73 13.76 30.63
N GLU A 379 -19.91 12.44 30.52
CA GLU A 379 -19.33 11.48 31.47
C GLU A 379 -17.83 11.32 31.22
N ALA A 380 -17.10 10.81 32.21
CA ALA A 380 -15.67 10.56 32.08
C ALA A 380 -15.39 9.52 30.96
N PRO A 381 -14.34 9.70 30.15
CA PRO A 381 -13.98 8.74 29.10
C PRO A 381 -13.82 7.33 29.65
N THR A 382 -14.30 6.33 28.90
CA THR A 382 -14.07 4.92 29.20
C THR A 382 -12.57 4.68 29.37
N LYS A 383 -12.18 4.10 30.50
CA LYS A 383 -10.81 3.68 30.73
C LYS A 383 -10.54 2.34 30.03
N TYR A 384 -9.49 2.31 29.21
CA TYR A 384 -9.03 1.10 28.54
C TYR A 384 -7.83 0.51 29.27
N ASP A 385 -7.76 -0.80 29.34
CA ASP A 385 -6.59 -1.50 29.88
C ASP A 385 -5.47 -1.53 28.84
N LEU A 386 -5.86 -1.67 27.56
CA LEU A 386 -4.96 -1.73 26.42
C LEU A 386 -5.50 -0.91 25.24
N VAL A 387 -4.65 -0.06 24.66
CA VAL A 387 -4.89 0.60 23.38
C VAL A 387 -3.90 0.04 22.34
N ILE A 388 -4.37 -0.24 21.13
CA ILE A 388 -3.54 -0.69 20.01
C ILE A 388 -3.72 0.28 18.84
N LEU A 389 -2.64 0.99 18.53
CA LEU A 389 -2.50 1.90 17.40
C LEU A 389 -1.98 1.09 16.21
N MET A 390 -2.67 1.14 15.07
CA MET A 390 -2.29 0.38 13.89
C MET A 390 -2.34 1.24 12.65
N ASP A 391 -1.30 1.16 11.82
CA ASP A 391 -1.23 1.82 10.52
C ASP A 391 -1.47 3.33 10.65
N ILE A 392 -0.62 4.02 11.42
CA ILE A 392 -0.71 5.46 11.67
C ILE A 392 0.68 6.04 11.40
N PRO A 393 0.97 6.51 10.17
CA PRO A 393 2.32 6.90 9.79
C PRO A 393 2.80 8.15 10.54
N THR A 394 1.87 9.04 10.88
CA THR A 394 2.18 10.33 11.48
C THR A 394 1.08 10.84 12.39
N PRO A 395 1.40 11.68 13.39
CA PRO A 395 0.41 12.24 14.29
C PRO A 395 -0.61 13.15 13.61
N SER A 396 -0.30 13.70 12.43
CA SER A 396 -1.26 14.49 11.64
C SER A 396 -2.44 13.65 11.12
N ARG A 397 -2.25 12.32 11.06
CA ARG A 397 -3.28 11.33 10.73
C ARG A 397 -4.02 10.83 11.97
N PHE A 398 -3.83 11.50 13.10
CA PHE A 398 -4.37 11.15 14.40
C PHE A 398 -5.14 12.31 15.01
N SER A 399 -6.28 12.02 15.64
CA SER A 399 -7.16 13.04 16.22
C SER A 399 -6.89 13.23 17.70
N ALA A 400 -7.02 14.49 18.17
CA ALA A 400 -6.93 14.83 19.59
C ALA A 400 -8.07 14.20 20.42
N ALA A 401 -9.17 13.81 19.76
CA ALA A 401 -10.30 13.15 20.42
C ALA A 401 -9.94 11.79 21.07
N TYR A 402 -8.76 11.23 20.75
CA TYR A 402 -8.26 10.02 21.39
C TYR A 402 -7.37 10.25 22.60
N LYS A 403 -6.96 11.50 22.87
CA LYS A 403 -5.94 11.84 23.87
C LYS A 403 -6.22 11.21 25.23
N ASP A 404 -7.41 11.46 25.79
CA ASP A 404 -7.74 10.99 27.13
C ASP A 404 -7.86 9.45 27.19
N TYR A 405 -8.27 8.80 26.10
CA TYR A 405 -8.32 7.33 26.04
C TYR A 405 -6.93 6.70 26.07
N ILE A 406 -5.95 7.35 25.43
CA ILE A 406 -4.56 6.87 25.35
C ILE A 406 -3.79 7.18 26.63
N GLU A 407 -3.90 8.39 27.15
CA GLU A 407 -3.20 8.79 28.38
C GLU A 407 -3.65 7.96 29.59
N ASN A 408 -4.94 7.66 29.66
CA ASN A 408 -5.51 6.86 30.73
C ASN A 408 -5.39 5.34 30.50
N ALA A 409 -4.87 4.92 29.35
CA ALA A 409 -4.67 3.51 29.04
C ALA A 409 -3.63 2.87 29.97
N GLY A 410 -3.86 1.62 30.37
CA GLY A 410 -2.85 0.85 31.09
C GLY A 410 -1.57 0.68 30.25
N LYS A 411 -1.75 0.26 29.00
CA LYS A 411 -0.69 0.09 28.00
C LYS A 411 -1.13 0.57 26.62
N VAL A 412 -0.14 0.96 25.81
CA VAL A 412 -0.33 1.37 24.41
C VAL A 412 0.65 0.59 23.54
N ILE A 413 0.12 -0.07 22.52
CA ILE A 413 0.88 -0.79 21.49
C ILE A 413 0.81 0.00 20.19
N TYR A 414 1.91 0.01 19.42
CA TYR A 414 2.00 0.63 18.10
C TYR A 414 2.50 -0.38 17.08
N ILE A 415 1.74 -0.59 15.99
CA ILE A 415 2.08 -1.51 14.90
C ILE A 415 1.97 -0.75 13.57
N ASP A 416 3.08 -0.64 12.83
CA ASP A 416 3.10 0.09 11.56
C ASP A 416 4.10 -0.51 10.56
N HIS A 417 3.96 -0.17 9.29
CA HIS A 417 4.88 -0.51 8.21
C HIS A 417 5.43 0.74 7.48
N HIS A 418 5.02 1.94 7.89
CA HIS A 418 5.54 3.19 7.35
C HIS A 418 6.92 3.55 7.94
N PRO A 419 7.70 4.41 7.26
CA PRO A 419 8.92 4.96 7.82
C PRO A 419 8.65 5.72 9.13
N TYR A 420 9.28 5.31 10.22
CA TYR A 420 9.06 5.93 11.52
C TYR A 420 9.85 7.24 11.66
N ARG A 421 9.15 8.33 12.00
CA ARG A 421 9.72 9.68 12.12
C ARG A 421 9.58 10.22 13.55
N PRO A 422 10.57 10.03 14.44
CA PRO A 422 10.43 10.35 15.86
C PRO A 422 10.12 11.80 16.21
N SER A 423 10.58 12.82 15.46
CA SER A 423 10.27 14.23 15.76
C SER A 423 8.78 14.52 15.68
N GLU A 424 8.15 14.06 14.59
CA GLU A 424 6.74 14.28 14.34
C GLU A 424 5.93 13.84 15.57
N TRP A 425 6.29 12.69 16.15
CA TRP A 425 5.65 12.14 17.35
C TRP A 425 6.03 12.81 18.66
N ASN A 426 7.27 13.30 18.82
CA ASN A 426 7.72 13.93 20.06
C ASN A 426 6.94 15.22 20.39
N GLU A 427 6.57 15.98 19.37
CA GLU A 427 5.85 17.26 19.52
C GLU A 427 4.33 17.06 19.59
N ALA A 428 3.83 15.89 19.17
CA ALA A 428 2.41 15.60 19.11
C ALA A 428 1.83 15.01 20.40
N LYS A 429 2.67 14.68 21.40
CA LYS A 429 2.22 14.03 22.64
C LYS A 429 1.11 14.81 23.35
N ASP A 430 1.28 16.13 23.50
CA ASP A 430 0.31 16.96 24.23
C ASP A 430 -1.05 17.02 23.54
N LYS A 431 -1.08 16.87 22.22
CA LYS A 431 -2.31 16.87 21.41
C LYS A 431 -2.94 15.48 21.29
N THR A 432 -2.13 14.44 21.16
CA THR A 432 -2.60 13.09 20.81
C THR A 432 -2.67 12.14 21.99
N GLY A 433 -2.00 12.45 23.10
CA GLY A 433 -1.81 11.56 24.24
C GLY A 433 -0.78 10.45 24.02
N VAL A 434 -0.22 10.33 22.80
CA VAL A 434 0.73 9.28 22.45
C VAL A 434 2.13 9.65 22.93
N ASP A 435 2.64 8.90 23.90
CA ASP A 435 4.03 8.98 24.34
C ASP A 435 4.86 7.87 23.68
N MET A 436 5.38 8.13 22.47
CA MET A 436 6.18 7.15 21.74
C MET A 436 7.43 6.71 22.52
N LYS A 437 8.09 7.62 23.25
CA LYS A 437 9.24 7.26 24.09
C LYS A 437 8.88 6.22 25.16
N LYS A 438 7.67 6.33 25.74
CA LYS A 438 7.16 5.33 26.68
C LYS A 438 6.85 4.01 25.99
N ILE A 439 6.19 4.03 24.83
CA ILE A 439 5.85 2.82 24.06
C ILE A 439 7.14 2.05 23.70
N GLU A 440 8.12 2.75 23.15
CA GLU A 440 9.44 2.22 22.78
C GLU A 440 10.21 1.66 23.98
N LYS A 441 10.27 2.41 25.10
CA LYS A 441 10.97 1.95 26.31
C LYS A 441 10.43 0.60 26.82
N ASN A 442 9.15 0.35 26.60
CA ASN A 442 8.47 -0.87 27.03
C ASN A 442 8.42 -1.98 25.95
N ASN A 443 9.12 -1.83 24.82
CA ASN A 443 9.09 -2.78 23.69
C ASN A 443 7.68 -3.05 23.15
N LEU A 444 6.85 -2.00 23.03
CA LEU A 444 5.47 -2.08 22.52
C LEU A 444 5.30 -1.43 21.14
N SER A 445 6.41 -1.15 20.43
CA SER A 445 6.42 -0.54 19.11
C SER A 445 7.01 -1.50 18.08
N LEU A 446 6.16 -1.99 17.16
CA LEU A 446 6.55 -2.86 16.06
C LEU A 446 6.43 -2.10 14.74
N VAL A 447 7.57 -1.69 14.16
CA VAL A 447 7.62 -1.05 12.85
C VAL A 447 8.49 -1.87 11.89
N CYS A 448 7.96 -2.26 10.74
CA CYS A 448 8.70 -3.05 9.74
C CYS A 448 8.53 -2.47 8.33
N GLU A 449 9.45 -1.60 7.90
CA GLU A 449 9.25 -0.73 6.73
C GLU A 449 9.23 -1.45 5.38
N ALA A 450 9.98 -2.56 5.25
CA ALA A 450 9.93 -3.33 3.99
C ALA A 450 8.71 -4.24 3.87
N VAL A 451 7.98 -4.48 4.96
CA VAL A 451 6.73 -5.22 4.89
C VAL A 451 5.72 -4.37 4.12
N PRO A 452 5.11 -4.88 3.04
CA PRO A 452 4.34 -4.06 2.11
C PRO A 452 2.93 -3.70 2.60
N SER A 453 2.57 -4.04 3.84
CA SER A 453 1.29 -3.63 4.48
C SER A 453 1.31 -3.97 5.97
N ALA A 454 0.71 -3.12 6.80
CA ALA A 454 0.52 -3.33 8.23
C ALA A 454 -0.41 -4.52 8.53
N THR A 455 -1.36 -4.84 7.65
CA THR A 455 -2.21 -6.04 7.80
C THR A 455 -1.42 -7.34 7.86
N GLN A 456 -0.23 -7.40 7.24
CA GLN A 456 0.63 -8.57 7.40
C GLN A 456 1.19 -8.70 8.81
N LEU A 457 1.60 -7.58 9.42
CA LEU A 457 2.09 -7.55 10.81
C LEU A 457 0.99 -7.91 11.80
N VAL A 458 -0.22 -7.36 11.62
CA VAL A 458 -1.40 -7.72 12.42
C VAL A 458 -1.67 -9.22 12.37
N THR A 459 -1.58 -9.82 11.18
CA THR A 459 -1.79 -11.27 11.02
C THR A 459 -0.72 -12.09 11.73
N VAL A 460 0.54 -11.68 11.63
CA VAL A 460 1.68 -12.30 12.31
C VAL A 460 1.52 -12.23 13.82
N VAL A 461 1.18 -11.06 14.36
CA VAL A 461 0.95 -10.85 15.80
C VAL A 461 -0.22 -11.69 16.30
N ALA A 462 -1.34 -11.71 15.56
CA ALA A 462 -2.51 -12.52 15.93
C ALA A 462 -2.23 -14.04 15.89
N ASP A 463 -1.40 -14.52 14.95
CA ASP A 463 -0.97 -15.92 14.90
C ASP A 463 -0.03 -16.26 16.06
N ARG A 464 0.98 -15.41 16.31
CA ARG A 464 1.94 -15.58 17.41
C ARG A 464 1.25 -15.55 18.78
N ALA A 465 0.24 -14.71 18.95
CA ALA A 465 -0.58 -14.68 20.16
C ALA A 465 -1.47 -15.92 20.31
N GLY A 466 -1.60 -16.76 19.29
CA GLY A 466 -2.46 -17.95 19.29
C GLY A 466 -3.95 -17.66 19.09
N ILE A 467 -4.33 -16.38 19.01
CA ILE A 467 -5.74 -15.95 18.88
C ILE A 467 -6.30 -16.22 17.48
N LEU A 468 -5.46 -16.18 16.43
CA LEU A 468 -5.90 -16.42 15.06
C LEU A 468 -6.45 -17.85 14.86
N ASN A 469 -5.75 -18.86 15.40
CA ASN A 469 -6.16 -20.25 15.26
C ASN A 469 -7.52 -20.54 15.92
N GLY A 470 -7.79 -19.90 17.06
CA GLY A 470 -9.08 -19.98 17.75
C GLY A 470 -10.20 -19.44 16.87
N VAL A 471 -10.03 -18.24 16.32
CA VAL A 471 -11.04 -17.59 15.46
C VAL A 471 -11.31 -18.40 14.20
N LEU A 472 -10.26 -18.81 13.47
CA LEU A 472 -10.42 -19.54 12.21
C LEU A 472 -11.13 -20.88 12.35
N LYS A 473 -11.06 -21.52 13.52
CA LYS A 473 -11.72 -22.82 13.78
C LYS A 473 -13.09 -22.68 14.42
N ASN A 474 -13.24 -21.77 15.37
CA ASN A 474 -14.35 -21.79 16.32
C ASN A 474 -15.42 -20.74 16.05
N ASN A 475 -15.12 -19.69 15.26
CA ASN A 475 -16.09 -18.66 14.93
C ASN A 475 -16.03 -18.27 13.45
N LEU A 476 -16.96 -18.81 12.65
CA LEU A 476 -16.94 -18.60 11.21
C LEU A 476 -17.13 -17.13 10.81
N ASP A 477 -17.97 -16.39 11.53
CA ASP A 477 -18.28 -15.00 11.17
C ASP A 477 -17.07 -14.09 11.44
N TYR A 478 -16.43 -14.22 12.60
CA TYR A 478 -15.17 -13.54 12.87
C TYR A 478 -14.03 -14.04 11.97
N ALA A 479 -14.01 -15.31 11.59
CA ALA A 479 -13.03 -15.82 10.63
C ALA A 479 -13.21 -15.19 9.24
N LYS A 480 -14.45 -15.06 8.76
CA LYS A 480 -14.78 -14.35 7.52
C LYS A 480 -14.40 -12.87 7.60
N GLN A 481 -14.74 -12.22 8.70
CA GLN A 481 -14.37 -10.82 8.96
C GLN A 481 -12.85 -10.64 8.94
N PHE A 482 -12.11 -11.47 9.69
CA PHE A 482 -10.66 -11.44 9.72
C PHE A 482 -10.07 -11.57 8.31
N VAL A 483 -10.43 -12.65 7.59
CA VAL A 483 -9.86 -12.95 6.28
C VAL A 483 -10.20 -11.88 5.24
N ALA A 484 -11.44 -11.41 5.20
CA ALA A 484 -11.83 -10.33 4.29
C ALA A 484 -11.08 -9.03 4.60
N SER A 485 -10.88 -8.72 5.89
CA SER A 485 -10.23 -7.49 6.32
C SER A 485 -8.75 -7.48 5.95
N ILE A 486 -8.03 -8.56 6.28
CA ILE A 486 -6.60 -8.69 5.94
C ILE A 486 -6.38 -8.67 4.42
N ILE A 487 -7.19 -9.41 3.65
CA ILE A 487 -7.03 -9.45 2.18
C ILE A 487 -7.30 -8.08 1.56
N THR A 488 -8.31 -7.35 2.05
CA THR A 488 -8.60 -5.99 1.58
C THR A 488 -7.38 -5.09 1.76
N GLY A 489 -6.84 -5.05 2.98
CA GLY A 489 -5.70 -4.20 3.30
C GLY A 489 -4.42 -4.56 2.56
N THR A 490 -4.04 -5.84 2.58
CA THR A 490 -2.86 -6.30 1.85
C THR A 490 -3.02 -6.06 0.35
N SER A 491 -4.22 -6.25 -0.21
CA SER A 491 -4.46 -6.01 -1.64
C SER A 491 -4.39 -4.53 -2.01
N THR A 492 -4.91 -3.61 -1.20
CA THR A 492 -4.87 -2.18 -1.51
C THR A 492 -3.44 -1.65 -1.51
N ASP A 493 -2.63 -2.10 -0.56
CA ASP A 493 -1.28 -1.55 -0.35
C ASP A 493 -0.23 -2.16 -1.29
N THR A 494 -0.41 -3.44 -1.63
CA THR A 494 0.46 -4.13 -2.61
C THR A 494 0.08 -3.88 -4.08
N GLY A 495 -0.99 -3.11 -4.33
CA GLY A 495 -1.53 -2.91 -5.67
C GLY A 495 -2.04 -4.21 -6.30
N SER A 496 -2.90 -4.93 -5.60
CA SER A 496 -3.40 -6.27 -5.98
C SER A 496 -2.28 -7.29 -6.12
N PHE A 497 -1.42 -7.36 -5.10
CA PHE A 497 -0.32 -8.33 -4.97
C PHE A 497 0.72 -8.26 -6.10
N ILE A 498 0.86 -7.09 -6.74
CA ILE A 498 1.93 -6.86 -7.72
C ILE A 498 3.25 -6.57 -6.98
N ARG A 499 3.16 -5.91 -5.82
CA ARG A 499 4.30 -5.62 -4.95
C ARG A 499 4.42 -6.68 -3.86
N SER A 500 5.64 -7.16 -3.61
CA SER A 500 5.95 -8.15 -2.57
C SER A 500 6.63 -7.57 -1.33
N ALA A 501 7.12 -6.33 -1.44
CA ALA A 501 7.82 -5.56 -0.42
C ALA A 501 7.87 -4.07 -0.85
N ASN A 502 8.19 -3.19 0.10
CA ASN A 502 8.62 -1.83 -0.20
C ASN A 502 10.10 -1.86 -0.63
N LEU A 503 10.33 -2.02 -1.94
CA LEU A 503 11.66 -2.18 -2.54
C LEU A 503 12.41 -0.85 -2.62
N THR A 504 13.68 -0.85 -2.20
CA THR A 504 14.61 0.28 -2.40
C THR A 504 15.22 0.25 -3.81
N PRO A 505 15.87 1.35 -4.28
CA PRO A 505 16.62 1.34 -5.54
C PRO A 505 17.69 0.25 -5.61
N GLU A 506 18.37 -0.05 -4.51
CA GLU A 506 19.37 -1.11 -4.41
C GLU A 506 18.74 -2.50 -4.53
N ASP A 507 17.50 -2.67 -4.07
CA ASP A 507 16.78 -3.92 -4.23
C ASP A 507 16.39 -4.16 -5.70
N ILE A 508 16.06 -3.12 -6.47
CA ILE A 508 15.72 -3.28 -7.90
C ILE A 508 16.90 -3.78 -8.72
N LYS A 509 18.13 -3.37 -8.37
CA LYS A 509 19.36 -3.81 -9.05
C LYS A 509 19.63 -5.32 -8.88
N LYS A 510 18.94 -5.98 -7.96
CA LYS A 510 19.11 -7.41 -7.69
C LYS A 510 18.17 -8.24 -8.55
N PRO A 511 18.57 -9.49 -8.86
CA PRO A 511 17.65 -10.44 -9.45
C PRO A 511 16.36 -10.55 -8.65
N VAL A 512 15.21 -10.68 -9.33
CA VAL A 512 13.87 -10.68 -8.71
C VAL A 512 13.73 -11.64 -7.53
N LYS A 513 14.32 -12.84 -7.61
CA LYS A 513 14.30 -13.83 -6.51
C LYS A 513 15.20 -13.47 -5.32
N GLU A 514 16.10 -12.51 -5.50
CA GLU A 514 16.97 -11.96 -4.45
C GLU A 514 16.41 -10.68 -3.83
N ARG A 515 15.26 -10.20 -4.32
CA ARG A 515 14.57 -9.04 -3.75
C ARG A 515 13.75 -9.45 -2.51
N PRO A 516 13.53 -8.52 -1.56
CA PRO A 516 12.61 -8.76 -0.45
C PRO A 516 11.22 -9.20 -0.91
N ASN A 517 10.74 -10.27 -0.28
CA ASN A 517 9.43 -10.84 -0.57
C ASN A 517 8.82 -11.43 0.71
N PHE A 518 7.83 -10.72 1.25
CA PHE A 518 7.12 -11.10 2.46
C PHE A 518 5.85 -11.91 2.18
N LEU A 519 5.72 -12.45 0.96
CA LEU A 519 4.63 -13.32 0.51
C LEU A 519 3.20 -12.78 0.81
N PRO A 520 2.87 -11.51 0.50
CA PRO A 520 1.52 -10.97 0.75
C PRO A 520 0.39 -11.77 0.07
N GLU A 521 0.60 -12.20 -1.18
CA GLU A 521 -0.36 -13.06 -1.88
C GLU A 521 -0.37 -14.46 -1.26
N GLY A 522 0.81 -14.98 -0.90
CA GLY A 522 0.99 -16.29 -0.29
C GLY A 522 0.25 -16.44 1.04
N MET A 523 0.32 -15.42 1.90
CA MET A 523 -0.39 -15.38 3.16
C MET A 523 -1.90 -15.22 2.98
N SER A 524 -2.32 -14.41 2.00
CA SER A 524 -3.73 -14.31 1.60
C SER A 524 -4.28 -15.67 1.13
N LYS A 525 -3.53 -16.40 0.30
CA LYS A 525 -3.87 -17.78 -0.14
C LYS A 525 -3.98 -18.74 1.05
N TRP A 526 -3.11 -18.60 2.05
CA TRP A 526 -3.16 -19.41 3.25
C TRP A 526 -4.44 -19.14 4.04
N LEU A 527 -4.74 -17.88 4.33
CA LEU A 527 -5.93 -17.44 5.06
C LEU A 527 -7.22 -17.91 4.40
N ILE A 528 -7.37 -17.71 3.08
CA ILE A 528 -8.54 -18.20 2.33
C ILE A 528 -8.69 -19.71 2.50
N SER A 529 -7.58 -20.45 2.40
CA SER A 529 -7.65 -21.91 2.50
C SER A 529 -8.05 -22.43 3.88
N ARG A 530 -7.87 -21.63 4.94
CA ARG A 530 -8.34 -21.98 6.29
C ARG A 530 -9.87 -21.96 6.40
N LEU A 531 -10.55 -21.24 5.51
CA LEU A 531 -12.02 -21.19 5.46
C LEU A 531 -12.64 -22.23 4.52
N GLY A 532 -11.82 -22.98 3.76
CA GLY A 532 -12.28 -24.03 2.87
C GLY A 532 -13.30 -23.52 1.84
N ASN A 533 -14.49 -24.13 1.80
CA ASN A 533 -15.55 -23.79 0.84
C ASN A 533 -16.43 -22.62 1.30
N LYS A 534 -16.17 -22.07 2.49
CA LYS A 534 -17.06 -21.08 3.13
C LYS A 534 -16.78 -19.64 2.68
N VAL A 535 -15.60 -19.41 2.09
CA VAL A 535 -15.19 -18.17 1.42
C VAL A 535 -14.51 -18.56 0.12
N ASP A 536 -15.14 -18.19 -0.99
CA ASP A 536 -14.55 -18.29 -2.31
C ASP A 536 -14.22 -16.89 -2.84
N LYS A 537 -13.65 -16.84 -4.03
CA LYS A 537 -13.23 -15.57 -4.63
C LYS A 537 -14.40 -14.73 -5.13
N LYS A 538 -15.57 -15.34 -5.41
CA LYS A 538 -16.80 -14.60 -5.69
C LYS A 538 -17.24 -13.86 -4.44
N TRP A 539 -17.31 -14.55 -3.30
CA TRP A 539 -17.65 -13.96 -2.02
C TRP A 539 -16.70 -12.82 -1.68
N LEU A 540 -15.38 -13.03 -1.82
CA LEU A 540 -14.38 -11.99 -1.62
C LEU A 540 -14.69 -10.77 -2.49
N ARG A 541 -14.86 -10.94 -3.80
CA ARG A 541 -15.22 -9.85 -4.73
C ARG A 541 -16.50 -9.11 -4.32
N GLU A 542 -17.52 -9.82 -3.87
CA GLU A 542 -18.80 -9.23 -3.44
C GLU A 542 -18.66 -8.38 -2.16
N HIS A 543 -17.63 -8.65 -1.35
CA HIS A 543 -17.46 -8.07 -0.01
C HIS A 543 -16.22 -7.17 0.15
N ILE A 544 -15.35 -7.02 -0.87
CA ILE A 544 -14.09 -6.26 -0.74
C ILE A 544 -13.89 -5.12 -1.75
N VAL A 545 -14.83 -4.84 -2.66
CA VAL A 545 -14.67 -3.73 -3.65
C VAL A 545 -15.97 -3.02 -4.01
N TYR A 546 -15.96 -1.68 -4.02
CA TYR A 546 -17.01 -0.81 -4.57
C TYR A 546 -16.48 0.53 -5.08
N ASP A 547 -17.18 1.13 -6.05
CA ASP A 547 -16.86 2.40 -6.71
C ASP A 547 -18.15 3.23 -6.88
N ILE A 548 -18.01 4.52 -7.15
CA ILE A 548 -19.13 5.46 -7.32
C ILE A 548 -20.18 4.95 -8.31
N SER A 549 -21.45 5.30 -8.08
CA SER A 549 -22.56 4.65 -8.79
C SER A 549 -22.52 4.83 -10.32
N ASP A 550 -22.74 3.73 -11.06
CA ASP A 550 -22.94 3.74 -12.52
C ASP A 550 -24.44 3.79 -12.88
N SER A 551 -25.32 3.89 -11.88
CA SER A 551 -26.76 4.02 -12.10
C SER A 551 -27.09 5.43 -12.59
N ASN A 552 -27.78 5.54 -13.73
CA ASN A 552 -28.26 6.82 -14.24
C ASN A 552 -29.25 7.45 -13.25
N ALA A 553 -29.00 8.71 -12.87
CA ALA A 553 -29.85 9.46 -11.94
C ALA A 553 -31.22 9.85 -12.56
N SER A 554 -31.32 9.90 -13.90
CA SER A 554 -32.58 10.00 -14.63
C SER A 554 -32.37 9.70 -16.12
N ALA A 555 -33.43 9.32 -16.85
CA ALA A 555 -33.42 9.22 -18.31
C ALA A 555 -33.29 10.57 -19.05
N ALA A 556 -33.28 11.70 -18.32
CA ALA A 556 -33.30 13.05 -18.89
C ALA A 556 -31.92 13.75 -18.90
N ILE A 557 -30.91 13.20 -18.23
CA ILE A 557 -29.51 13.68 -18.27
C ILE A 557 -28.68 12.46 -18.67
N GLY A 558 -28.16 12.48 -19.90
CA GLY A 558 -27.62 11.31 -20.59
C GLY A 558 -26.25 10.81 -20.11
N SER A 559 -25.78 11.13 -18.89
CA SER A 559 -24.52 10.58 -18.38
C SER A 559 -24.53 10.25 -16.88
N SER A 560 -23.92 9.12 -16.50
CA SER A 560 -23.76 8.68 -15.09
C SER A 560 -22.73 9.55 -14.34
N PRO A 561 -22.74 9.60 -12.98
CA PRO A 561 -21.71 10.31 -12.21
C PRO A 561 -20.29 9.87 -12.58
N ARG A 562 -20.11 8.57 -12.88
CA ARG A 562 -18.84 8.02 -13.34
C ARG A 562 -18.46 8.50 -14.74
N GLU A 563 -19.40 8.58 -15.68
CA GLU A 563 -19.12 9.11 -17.02
C GLU A 563 -18.72 10.60 -16.98
N THR A 564 -19.37 11.39 -16.12
CA THR A 564 -18.97 12.78 -15.87
C THR A 564 -17.56 12.87 -15.28
N MET A 565 -17.22 12.01 -14.31
CA MET A 565 -15.87 11.90 -13.75
C MET A 565 -14.82 11.57 -14.83
N ILE A 566 -15.10 10.60 -15.71
CA ILE A 566 -14.19 10.24 -16.81
C ILE A 566 -14.03 11.40 -17.78
N LYS A 567 -15.12 12.08 -18.14
CA LYS A 567 -15.09 13.27 -19.00
C LYS A 567 -14.20 14.37 -18.41
N TYR A 568 -14.28 14.61 -17.10
CA TYR A 568 -13.43 15.60 -16.43
C TYR A 568 -11.99 15.16 -16.24
N SER A 569 -11.76 13.87 -16.05
CA SER A 569 -10.40 13.30 -16.07
C SER A 569 -9.74 13.53 -17.44
N LEU A 570 -10.48 13.30 -18.53
CA LEU A 570 -9.99 13.51 -19.90
C LEU A 570 -9.81 14.99 -20.25
N SER A 571 -10.64 15.88 -19.74
CA SER A 571 -10.49 17.32 -20.02
C SER A 571 -9.38 17.98 -19.21
N GLY A 572 -9.06 17.45 -18.03
CA GLY A 572 -7.94 17.86 -17.18
C GLY A 572 -6.60 17.28 -17.59
N LEU A 573 -6.57 16.50 -18.66
CA LEU A 573 -5.42 15.70 -19.05
C LEU A 573 -4.34 16.55 -19.72
N SER A 574 -3.11 16.42 -19.25
CA SER A 574 -1.93 17.06 -19.84
C SER A 574 -0.77 16.09 -19.84
N VAL A 575 0.09 16.17 -20.85
CA VAL A 575 1.20 15.23 -21.03
C VAL A 575 2.42 16.00 -21.51
N SER A 576 3.56 15.76 -20.86
CA SER A 576 4.89 16.08 -21.40
C SER A 576 5.52 14.78 -21.88
N GLN A 577 5.54 14.59 -23.21
CA GLN A 577 6.06 13.36 -23.82
C GLN A 577 7.58 13.27 -23.66
N ASP A 578 8.26 14.41 -23.78
CA ASP A 578 9.71 14.54 -23.62
C ASP A 578 10.20 14.24 -22.20
N ALA A 579 9.41 14.58 -21.18
CA ALA A 579 9.71 14.26 -19.79
C ALA A 579 9.00 13.00 -19.29
N GLY A 580 8.21 12.31 -20.12
CA GLY A 580 7.49 11.08 -19.74
C GLY A 580 6.53 11.24 -18.55
N VAL A 581 5.95 12.43 -18.37
CA VAL A 581 5.02 12.73 -17.27
C VAL A 581 3.62 12.97 -17.81
N GLY A 582 2.63 12.34 -17.17
CA GLY A 582 1.20 12.56 -17.42
C GLY A 582 0.51 13.18 -16.21
N PHE A 583 -0.40 14.11 -16.46
CA PHE A 583 -1.18 14.82 -15.45
C PHE A 583 -2.68 14.64 -15.69
N VAL A 584 -3.43 14.48 -14.60
CA VAL A 584 -4.88 14.73 -14.58
C VAL A 584 -5.13 15.87 -13.60
N GLU A 585 -5.51 17.05 -14.12
CA GLU A 585 -5.80 18.27 -13.36
C GLU A 585 -7.32 18.46 -13.19
N VAL A 586 -7.85 18.37 -11.97
CA VAL A 586 -9.28 18.52 -11.70
C VAL A 586 -9.52 19.63 -10.68
N ASP A 587 -10.26 20.66 -11.10
CA ASP A 587 -10.66 21.74 -10.21
C ASP A 587 -11.81 21.32 -9.28
N TYR A 588 -12.01 22.12 -8.23
CA TYR A 588 -13.02 21.88 -7.22
C TYR A 588 -14.44 21.80 -7.81
N ASP A 589 -14.78 22.68 -8.75
CA ASP A 589 -16.14 22.80 -9.27
C ASP A 589 -16.55 21.56 -10.08
N LYS A 590 -15.62 20.99 -10.85
CA LYS A 590 -15.80 19.70 -11.55
C LYS A 590 -16.02 18.54 -10.58
N MET A 591 -15.22 18.47 -9.50
CA MET A 591 -15.43 17.45 -8.47
C MET A 591 -16.78 17.60 -7.79
N TYR A 592 -17.14 18.84 -7.46
CA TYR A 592 -18.41 19.15 -6.81
C TYR A 592 -19.60 18.74 -7.69
N GLU A 593 -19.53 18.95 -9.00
CA GLU A 593 -20.57 18.50 -9.94
C GLU A 593 -20.72 16.96 -9.93
N VAL A 594 -19.61 16.22 -10.06
CA VAL A 594 -19.63 14.74 -9.98
C VAL A 594 -20.26 14.29 -8.66
N TRP A 595 -19.92 14.96 -7.57
CA TRP A 595 -20.47 14.66 -6.25
C TRP A 595 -21.98 14.90 -6.19
N GLN A 596 -22.46 16.04 -6.69
CA GLN A 596 -23.89 16.36 -6.71
C GLN A 596 -24.69 15.34 -7.53
N GLU A 597 -24.16 14.90 -8.67
CA GLU A 597 -24.79 13.83 -9.46
C GLU A 597 -24.80 12.50 -8.71
N ALA A 598 -23.69 12.13 -8.07
CA ALA A 598 -23.61 10.91 -7.28
C ALA A 598 -24.61 10.89 -6.12
N MET A 599 -24.78 12.02 -5.43
CA MET A 599 -25.73 12.18 -4.31
C MET A 599 -27.19 11.96 -4.68
N LYS A 600 -27.57 12.08 -5.97
CA LYS A 600 -28.93 11.79 -6.44
C LYS A 600 -29.28 10.31 -6.32
N THR A 601 -28.29 9.43 -6.44
CA THR A 601 -28.45 7.97 -6.43
C THR A 601 -28.00 7.35 -5.11
N ASP A 602 -26.91 7.86 -4.53
CA ASP A 602 -26.41 7.44 -3.22
C ASP A 602 -26.16 8.66 -2.33
N LYS A 603 -27.08 8.87 -1.38
CA LYS A 603 -27.02 9.99 -0.42
C LYS A 603 -25.84 9.89 0.56
N LYS A 604 -25.07 8.79 0.57
CA LYS A 604 -23.91 8.62 1.46
C LYS A 604 -22.58 9.00 0.79
N VAL A 605 -22.52 9.20 -0.52
CA VAL A 605 -21.26 9.57 -1.22
C VAL A 605 -20.67 10.85 -0.65
N THR A 606 -19.35 10.87 -0.45
CA THR A 606 -18.58 12.03 0.04
C THR A 606 -17.72 12.64 -1.08
N LEU A 607 -17.19 13.83 -0.86
CA LEU A 607 -16.22 14.43 -1.79
C LEU A 607 -14.92 13.61 -1.86
N LEU A 608 -14.51 12.97 -0.75
CA LEU A 608 -13.41 12.00 -0.72
C LEU A 608 -13.66 10.79 -1.63
N ASP A 609 -14.90 10.27 -1.67
CA ASP A 609 -15.27 9.18 -2.58
C ASP A 609 -15.08 9.59 -4.04
N VAL A 610 -15.47 10.83 -4.39
CA VAL A 610 -15.25 11.41 -5.72
C VAL A 610 -13.76 11.58 -6.00
N GLN A 611 -12.99 12.14 -5.08
CA GLN A 611 -11.55 12.31 -5.23
C GLN A 611 -10.84 10.95 -5.46
N ASN A 612 -11.20 9.93 -4.69
CA ASN A 612 -10.68 8.57 -4.85
C ASN A 612 -11.07 7.97 -6.20
N SER A 613 -12.27 8.26 -6.72
CA SER A 613 -12.68 7.80 -8.05
C SER A 613 -11.82 8.38 -9.17
N PHE A 614 -11.41 9.66 -9.09
CA PHE A 614 -10.43 10.24 -10.02
C PHE A 614 -9.06 9.57 -9.89
N LYS A 615 -8.60 9.34 -8.65
CA LYS A 615 -7.31 8.69 -8.35
C LYS A 615 -7.21 7.27 -8.89
N TYR A 616 -8.30 6.51 -8.81
CA TYR A 616 -8.38 5.12 -9.25
C TYR A 616 -9.04 4.96 -10.62
N SER A 617 -9.24 6.07 -11.33
CA SER A 617 -9.84 6.06 -12.67
C SER A 617 -8.97 5.33 -13.69
N GLU A 618 -9.62 4.89 -14.75
CA GLU A 618 -8.97 4.28 -15.90
C GLU A 618 -8.09 5.27 -16.64
N VAL A 619 -8.35 6.57 -16.54
CA VAL A 619 -7.49 7.62 -17.12
C VAL A 619 -6.15 7.64 -16.39
N MET A 620 -6.17 7.65 -15.06
CA MET A 620 -4.94 7.54 -14.26
C MET A 620 -4.22 6.22 -14.47
N SER A 621 -4.97 5.14 -14.71
CA SER A 621 -4.39 3.83 -15.03
C SER A 621 -3.74 3.83 -16.42
N ALA A 622 -4.37 4.45 -17.43
CA ALA A 622 -3.84 4.55 -18.78
C ALA A 622 -2.54 5.38 -18.84
N LEU A 623 -2.41 6.44 -18.02
CA LEU A 623 -1.16 7.18 -17.88
C LEU A 623 0.00 6.33 -17.35
N ARG A 624 -0.31 5.23 -16.64
CA ARG A 624 0.67 4.27 -16.13
C ARG A 624 0.96 3.12 -17.10
N GLU A 625 0.15 2.95 -18.15
CA GLU A 625 0.22 1.81 -19.07
C GLU A 625 0.96 2.14 -20.37
N ASN A 626 1.37 1.09 -21.11
CA ASN A 626 1.98 1.22 -22.42
C ASN A 626 0.93 1.55 -23.51
N PRO A 627 0.97 2.76 -24.11
CA PRO A 627 0.01 3.15 -25.14
C PRO A 627 0.15 2.33 -26.44
N ILE A 628 1.31 1.72 -26.69
CA ILE A 628 1.56 0.87 -27.87
C ILE A 628 0.82 -0.48 -27.74
N PHE A 629 0.61 -0.96 -26.52
CA PHE A 629 0.07 -2.31 -26.27
C PHE A 629 -1.45 -2.40 -26.40
N ASN A 630 -2.15 -1.26 -26.53
CA ASN A 630 -3.61 -1.17 -26.41
C ASN A 630 -4.36 -0.96 -27.74
N GLU A 631 -3.77 -1.31 -28.89
CA GLU A 631 -4.46 -1.21 -30.19
C GLU A 631 -5.64 -2.19 -30.37
N LYS A 632 -5.77 -3.21 -29.51
CA LYS A 632 -6.69 -4.35 -29.73
C LYS A 632 -8.12 -4.17 -29.16
N ASN A 633 -8.40 -3.12 -28.39
CA ASN A 633 -9.74 -2.85 -27.85
C ASN A 633 -10.41 -1.69 -28.59
N LYS A 634 -10.77 -1.92 -29.86
CA LYS A 634 -11.40 -0.90 -30.72
C LYS A 634 -12.81 -0.47 -30.30
N ASN A 635 -13.50 -1.15 -29.36
CA ASN A 635 -14.94 -0.92 -29.15
C ASN A 635 -15.41 -0.52 -27.74
N ASP A 636 -14.56 -0.18 -26.77
CA ASP A 636 -15.09 0.33 -25.49
C ASP A 636 -14.70 1.78 -25.16
N CYS A 637 -15.75 2.49 -24.75
CA CYS A 637 -15.90 3.87 -24.28
C CYS A 637 -15.78 5.01 -25.31
N GLN A 638 -16.95 5.43 -25.79
CA GLN A 638 -17.32 6.83 -26.05
C GLN A 638 -16.23 7.73 -26.65
N ASN A 639 -15.67 7.40 -27.83
CA ASN A 639 -14.91 8.27 -28.75
C ASN A 639 -13.76 9.17 -28.23
N GLY A 640 -13.52 9.32 -26.92
CA GLY A 640 -12.59 10.27 -26.30
C GLY A 640 -11.43 9.58 -25.61
N LEU A 641 -11.70 8.55 -24.79
CA LEU A 641 -10.65 7.73 -24.16
C LEU A 641 -9.82 6.98 -25.21
N LYS A 642 -10.49 6.40 -26.22
CA LYS A 642 -9.83 5.73 -27.34
C LYS A 642 -8.93 6.66 -28.15
N LYS A 643 -9.45 7.84 -28.55
CA LYS A 643 -8.66 8.86 -29.25
C LYS A 643 -7.46 9.33 -28.41
N PHE A 644 -7.62 9.43 -27.09
CA PHE A 644 -6.52 9.79 -26.20
C PHE A 644 -5.44 8.71 -26.12
N ILE A 645 -5.81 7.44 -25.88
CA ILE A 645 -4.86 6.32 -25.87
C ILE A 645 -4.09 6.24 -27.21
N GLU A 646 -4.79 6.49 -28.32
CA GLU A 646 -4.19 6.57 -29.65
C GLU A 646 -3.27 7.80 -29.83
N ALA A 647 -3.60 8.96 -29.24
CA ALA A 647 -2.80 10.18 -29.31
C ALA A 647 -1.59 10.17 -28.37
N TYR A 648 -1.66 9.44 -27.26
CA TYR A 648 -0.56 9.27 -26.31
C TYR A 648 0.37 8.10 -26.69
N ARG A 649 0.52 7.78 -27.97
CA ARG A 649 1.49 6.78 -28.45
C ARG A 649 2.90 7.36 -28.47
N SER A 650 3.66 7.06 -27.42
CA SER A 650 5.12 7.22 -27.40
C SER A 650 5.76 5.83 -27.30
N PRO A 651 6.99 5.59 -27.82
CA PRO A 651 7.81 4.49 -27.33
C PRO A 651 7.72 4.43 -25.81
N TYR A 652 7.50 3.23 -25.27
CA TYR A 652 7.33 3.06 -23.84
C TYR A 652 8.62 3.44 -23.11
N GLU A 653 8.50 4.18 -22.00
CA GLU A 653 9.61 4.48 -21.08
C GLU A 653 9.36 3.83 -19.70
N ASP A 654 10.35 3.09 -19.18
CA ASP A 654 10.35 2.36 -17.89
C ASP A 654 10.36 3.27 -16.65
N ASP A 655 10.13 4.58 -16.80
CA ASP A 655 10.28 5.59 -15.76
C ASP A 655 9.12 6.61 -15.75
N LYS A 656 8.01 6.35 -16.47
CA LYS A 656 6.85 7.25 -16.52
C LYS A 656 6.28 7.59 -15.14
N ILE A 657 5.88 8.85 -15.00
CA ILE A 657 5.25 9.37 -13.78
C ILE A 657 3.84 9.83 -14.11
N ALA A 658 2.85 9.31 -13.37
CA ALA A 658 1.48 9.77 -13.42
C ALA A 658 1.17 10.61 -12.18
N VAL A 659 0.63 11.82 -12.41
CA VAL A 659 0.30 12.78 -11.36
C VAL A 659 -1.18 13.12 -11.45
N LEU A 660 -1.90 12.86 -10.37
CA LEU A 660 -3.22 13.44 -10.17
C LEU A 660 -3.06 14.74 -9.38
N MET A 661 -3.55 15.85 -9.92
CA MET A 661 -3.59 17.14 -9.24
C MET A 661 -5.04 17.58 -9.09
N ILE A 662 -5.49 17.73 -7.85
CA ILE A 662 -6.87 18.07 -7.54
C ILE A 662 -6.88 19.33 -6.68
N GLN A 663 -7.68 20.33 -7.05
CA GLN A 663 -8.02 21.41 -6.13
C GLN A 663 -9.07 20.89 -5.13
N ASP A 664 -8.61 20.27 -4.04
CA ASP A 664 -9.48 19.63 -3.05
C ASP A 664 -10.12 20.61 -2.06
N LYS A 665 -9.49 21.79 -1.91
CA LYS A 665 -10.02 22.91 -1.13
C LYS A 665 -10.27 24.13 -2.02
N LYS A 666 -11.45 24.71 -1.88
CA LYS A 666 -11.81 26.02 -2.42
C LYS A 666 -12.35 26.85 -1.26
N GLU A 667 -11.76 28.00 -0.99
CA GLU A 667 -12.11 28.88 0.12
C GLU A 667 -13.63 29.10 0.18
N GLY A 668 -14.18 28.98 1.38
CA GLY A 668 -15.62 29.11 1.62
C GLY A 668 -16.45 27.90 1.18
N CYS A 669 -15.86 26.89 0.54
CA CYS A 669 -16.54 25.68 0.06
C CYS A 669 -16.24 24.48 0.97
N ILE A 670 -16.96 23.37 0.76
CA ILE A 670 -16.75 22.15 1.54
C ILE A 670 -15.54 21.35 1.04
N ASP A 671 -14.61 20.99 1.91
CA ASP A 671 -13.45 20.16 1.56
C ASP A 671 -13.74 18.65 1.65
N GLU A 672 -12.71 17.83 1.39
CA GLU A 672 -12.79 16.36 1.44
C GLU A 672 -13.12 15.83 2.85
N LYS A 673 -12.80 16.61 3.89
CA LYS A 673 -13.04 16.31 5.30
C LYS A 673 -14.41 16.78 5.77
N SER A 674 -15.23 17.33 4.88
CA SER A 674 -16.53 17.93 5.21
C SER A 674 -16.40 19.15 6.14
N ASN A 675 -15.42 20.02 5.89
CA ASN A 675 -15.19 21.29 6.57
C ASN A 675 -15.38 22.46 5.60
N ILE A 676 -15.57 23.69 6.08
CA ILE A 676 -15.38 24.85 5.21
C ILE A 676 -13.89 25.11 5.09
N ALA A 677 -13.37 25.02 3.87
CA ALA A 677 -12.00 25.39 3.60
C ALA A 677 -11.80 26.88 3.92
N ASP A 678 -10.85 27.16 4.79
CA ASP A 678 -10.36 28.48 5.17
C ASP A 678 -9.55 29.14 4.05
N GLN A 679 -8.90 28.33 3.23
CA GLN A 679 -8.14 28.75 2.06
C GLN A 679 -8.27 27.72 0.93
N ASN A 680 -7.78 28.08 -0.25
CA ASN A 680 -7.65 27.11 -1.33
C ASN A 680 -6.54 26.10 -1.04
N GLY A 681 -6.61 24.95 -1.70
CA GLY A 681 -5.62 23.90 -1.56
C GLY A 681 -5.63 22.94 -2.74
N ILE A 682 -4.44 22.45 -3.06
CA ILE A 682 -4.21 21.48 -4.13
C ILE A 682 -3.57 20.25 -3.51
N ARG A 683 -4.12 19.08 -3.82
CA ARG A 683 -3.56 17.79 -3.48
C ARG A 683 -2.97 17.14 -4.72
N LEU A 684 -1.78 16.57 -4.53
CA LEU A 684 -1.05 15.84 -5.55
C LEU A 684 -0.94 14.37 -5.15
N SER A 685 -1.14 13.47 -6.10
CA SER A 685 -0.90 12.04 -5.93
C SER A 685 0.02 11.55 -7.05
N PHE A 686 1.23 11.19 -6.66
CA PHE A 686 2.28 10.71 -7.56
C PHE A 686 2.28 9.20 -7.66
N ARG A 687 2.43 8.68 -8.87
CA ARG A 687 2.67 7.27 -9.15
C ARG A 687 3.87 7.18 -10.07
N SER A 688 4.88 6.44 -9.64
CA SER A 688 6.08 6.11 -10.41
C SER A 688 6.30 4.61 -10.33
N GLN A 689 7.37 4.15 -10.99
CA GLN A 689 7.69 2.75 -11.07
C GLN A 689 8.22 2.21 -9.72
N PRO A 690 7.96 0.94 -9.39
CA PRO A 690 8.48 0.34 -8.17
C PRO A 690 10.00 0.46 -8.07
N GLY A 691 10.47 0.91 -6.90
CA GLY A 691 11.87 1.05 -6.54
C GLY A 691 12.64 2.19 -7.23
N THR A 692 11.95 3.15 -7.85
CA THR A 692 12.50 4.51 -8.00
C THR A 692 12.26 5.30 -6.72
N ILE A 693 12.92 6.46 -6.57
CA ILE A 693 12.65 7.41 -5.47
C ILE A 693 11.69 8.54 -5.89
N TYR A 694 11.22 8.52 -7.14
CA TYR A 694 10.73 9.72 -7.82
C TYR A 694 9.42 10.25 -7.24
N ALA A 695 8.48 9.38 -6.87
CA ALA A 695 7.21 9.84 -6.31
C ALA A 695 7.45 10.57 -4.98
N GLU A 696 8.28 10.00 -4.11
CA GLU A 696 8.61 10.59 -2.82
C GLU A 696 9.41 11.89 -2.99
N LEU A 697 10.43 11.88 -3.86
CA LEU A 697 11.24 13.06 -4.13
C LEU A 697 10.41 14.24 -4.64
N LEU A 698 9.51 13.99 -5.61
CA LEU A 698 8.59 15.01 -6.11
C LEU A 698 7.59 15.45 -5.05
N ALA A 699 7.05 14.54 -4.25
CA ALA A 699 6.13 14.86 -3.17
C ALA A 699 6.76 15.78 -2.12
N ASN A 700 8.06 15.62 -1.83
CA ASN A 700 8.78 16.45 -0.85
C ASN A 700 8.82 17.93 -1.25
N LEU A 701 8.79 18.28 -2.55
CA LEU A 701 8.67 19.68 -2.98
C LEU A 701 7.34 20.31 -2.52
N PHE A 702 6.30 19.49 -2.44
CA PHE A 702 4.94 19.90 -2.09
C PHE A 702 4.60 19.51 -0.65
N GLY A 703 5.56 19.60 0.28
CA GLY A 703 5.34 19.28 1.71
C GLY A 703 4.77 17.88 1.96
N GLY A 704 5.02 16.95 1.03
CA GLY A 704 4.46 15.62 0.98
C GLY A 704 5.43 14.52 1.42
N GLY A 705 5.02 13.27 1.17
CA GLY A 705 5.84 12.09 1.45
C GLY A 705 5.14 10.79 1.02
N GLY A 706 5.82 9.66 1.20
CA GLY A 706 5.29 8.34 0.89
C GLY A 706 6.42 7.38 0.54
N HIS A 707 6.14 6.43 -0.36
CA HIS A 707 7.16 5.54 -0.90
C HIS A 707 7.61 6.01 -2.28
N GLY A 708 8.84 5.65 -2.66
CA GLY A 708 9.43 6.06 -3.94
C GLY A 708 8.61 5.71 -5.18
N GLY A 709 7.74 4.69 -5.12
CA GLY A 709 6.78 4.29 -6.18
C GLY A 709 5.35 4.86 -6.05
N ALA A 710 5.00 5.49 -4.93
CA ALA A 710 3.69 6.09 -4.68
C ALA A 710 3.75 7.05 -3.48
N ALA A 711 3.47 8.33 -3.72
CA ALA A 711 3.53 9.36 -2.69
C ALA A 711 2.42 10.40 -2.90
N GLY A 712 2.20 11.26 -1.92
CA GLY A 712 1.25 12.36 -1.98
C GLY A 712 1.87 13.68 -1.53
N GLY A 713 1.49 14.77 -2.18
CA GLY A 713 1.89 16.14 -1.84
C GLY A 713 0.70 17.07 -1.68
N ARG A 714 0.95 18.27 -1.14
CA ARG A 714 -0.06 19.29 -0.89
C ARG A 714 0.47 20.72 -1.09
N ILE A 715 -0.38 21.60 -1.59
CA ILE A 715 -0.14 23.04 -1.67
C ILE A 715 -1.32 23.73 -1.03
N ASP A 716 -1.15 24.19 0.19
CA ASP A 716 -2.17 24.90 0.97
C ASP A 716 -1.69 26.36 1.12
N LEU A 717 -2.11 27.23 0.18
CA LEU A 717 -1.72 28.64 0.09
C LEU A 717 -2.95 29.51 -0.22
N ASP A 718 -2.98 30.73 0.31
CA ASP A 718 -4.06 31.70 0.07
C ASP A 718 -4.32 31.90 -1.43
N GLY A 719 -5.57 31.67 -1.85
CA GLY A 719 -6.00 31.88 -3.24
C GLY A 719 -5.38 30.92 -4.28
N VAL A 720 -4.65 29.88 -3.88
CA VAL A 720 -3.99 28.97 -4.83
C VAL A 720 -5.00 28.25 -5.73
N THR A 721 -4.64 28.04 -6.99
CA THR A 721 -5.42 27.28 -7.98
C THR A 721 -4.47 26.44 -8.83
N LEU A 722 -5.00 25.51 -9.61
CA LEU A 722 -4.20 24.69 -10.54
C LEU A 722 -3.37 25.53 -11.55
N ASN A 723 -3.74 26.80 -11.75
CA ASN A 723 -3.07 27.73 -12.65
C ASN A 723 -2.18 28.75 -11.92
N SER A 724 -2.10 28.72 -10.59
CA SER A 724 -1.32 29.70 -9.84
C SER A 724 0.17 29.59 -10.18
N PRO A 725 0.87 30.73 -10.37
CA PRO A 725 2.32 30.74 -10.55
C PRO A 725 3.00 30.59 -9.18
N LEU A 726 3.82 29.55 -9.06
CA LEU A 726 4.50 29.16 -7.82
C LEU A 726 6.01 29.35 -7.96
N VAL A 727 6.63 29.87 -6.92
CA VAL A 727 8.08 29.89 -6.75
C VAL A 727 8.48 28.93 -5.64
N VAL A 728 9.63 28.28 -5.82
CA VAL A 728 10.25 27.44 -4.80
C VAL A 728 11.12 28.31 -3.91
N LYS A 729 11.02 28.14 -2.60
CA LYS A 729 11.88 28.78 -1.61
C LYS A 729 12.77 27.73 -0.95
N ILE A 730 14.07 27.98 -0.94
CA ILE A 730 15.07 27.20 -0.21
C ILE A 730 15.63 28.09 0.89
N ASP A 731 15.45 27.70 2.15
CA ASP A 731 15.81 28.48 3.34
C ASP A 731 15.25 29.92 3.27
N GLY A 732 13.99 30.03 2.83
CA GLY A 732 13.26 31.29 2.65
C GLY A 732 13.62 32.11 1.40
N LYS A 733 14.62 31.71 0.60
CA LYS A 733 15.04 32.42 -0.63
C LYS A 733 14.47 31.78 -1.88
N THR A 734 13.94 32.61 -2.79
CA THR A 734 13.42 32.15 -4.08
C THR A 734 14.52 31.50 -4.92
N GLU A 735 14.28 30.27 -5.36
CA GLU A 735 15.12 29.52 -6.31
C GLU A 735 14.30 29.21 -7.57
N LYS A 736 14.91 29.43 -8.73
CA LYS A 736 14.29 29.20 -10.04
C LYS A 736 15.03 28.16 -10.87
N ASP A 737 16.25 27.81 -10.49
CA ASP A 737 17.04 26.79 -11.18
C ASP A 737 16.55 25.37 -10.80
N PRO A 738 15.95 24.62 -11.76
CA PRO A 738 15.46 23.27 -11.50
C PRO A 738 16.55 22.32 -11.02
N GLN A 739 17.78 22.49 -11.50
CA GLN A 739 18.90 21.61 -11.12
C GLN A 739 19.23 21.77 -9.64
N LYS A 740 19.28 23.01 -9.15
CA LYS A 740 19.55 23.31 -7.75
C LYS A 740 18.40 22.90 -6.81
N ILE A 741 17.15 23.03 -7.27
CA ILE A 741 15.98 22.52 -6.55
C ILE A 741 16.05 20.99 -6.45
N TYR A 742 16.32 20.30 -7.56
CA TYR A 742 16.49 18.85 -7.60
C TYR A 742 17.60 18.39 -6.64
N GLN A 743 18.80 18.98 -6.72
CA GLN A 743 19.92 18.64 -5.83
C GLN A 743 19.55 18.83 -4.36
N THR A 744 18.85 19.90 -4.02
CA THR A 744 18.42 20.16 -2.64
C THR A 744 17.37 19.14 -2.16
N LEU A 745 16.41 18.77 -3.01
CA LEU A 745 15.45 17.70 -2.71
C LEU A 745 16.16 16.36 -2.52
N LYS A 746 17.17 16.08 -3.36
CA LYS A 746 17.95 14.84 -3.32
C LYS A 746 18.83 14.77 -2.06
N GLU A 747 19.51 15.86 -1.71
CA GLU A 747 20.24 16.00 -0.45
C GLU A 747 19.31 15.77 0.76
N ASN A 748 18.15 16.44 0.80
CA ASN A 748 17.17 16.23 1.87
C ASN A 748 16.65 14.79 1.91
N TYR A 749 16.41 14.18 0.75
CA TYR A 749 16.03 12.77 0.64
C TYR A 749 17.12 11.88 1.23
N ASP A 750 18.38 12.05 0.81
CA ASP A 750 19.51 11.26 1.27
C ASP A 750 19.73 11.45 2.79
N ILE A 751 19.65 12.67 3.31
CA ILE A 751 19.69 12.96 4.77
C ILE A 751 18.56 12.25 5.50
N ASN A 752 17.33 12.30 4.97
CA ASN A 752 16.17 11.64 5.57
C ASN A 752 16.36 10.10 5.62
N HIS A 753 16.99 9.54 4.60
CA HIS A 753 17.21 8.10 4.45
C HIS A 753 18.57 7.63 5.02
N ASP A 754 19.47 8.54 5.41
CA ASP A 754 20.74 8.19 6.04
C ASP A 754 20.50 7.75 7.49
N SER A 755 20.62 6.45 7.73
CA SER A 755 20.44 5.87 9.05
C SER A 755 21.56 6.19 10.05
N SER A 756 22.72 6.67 9.58
CA SER A 756 23.87 6.99 10.43
C SER A 756 23.75 8.36 11.12
N ILE A 757 22.88 9.23 10.58
CA ILE A 757 22.63 10.57 11.10
C ILE A 757 21.47 10.48 12.10
N SER A 758 21.66 11.01 13.32
CA SER A 758 20.58 11.07 14.29
C SER A 758 19.47 12.00 13.80
N HIS A 759 18.25 11.78 14.27
CA HIS A 759 17.12 12.58 13.81
C HIS A 759 17.31 14.09 14.09
N SER A 760 17.87 14.47 15.25
CA SER A 760 18.18 15.88 15.56
C SER A 760 19.22 16.48 14.62
N GLU A 761 20.19 15.67 14.16
CA GLU A 761 21.17 16.10 13.16
C GLU A 761 20.52 16.24 11.78
N LYS A 762 19.59 15.35 11.41
CA LYS A 762 18.81 15.46 10.15
C LYS A 762 18.06 16.79 10.08
N GLU A 763 17.36 17.19 11.12
CA GLU A 763 16.65 18.48 11.15
C GLU A 763 17.60 19.68 11.02
N THR A 764 18.85 19.56 11.48
CA THR A 764 19.86 20.63 11.36
C THR A 764 20.51 20.66 9.97
N LEU A 765 20.63 19.50 9.31
CA LEU A 765 21.29 19.36 8.02
C LEU A 765 20.36 19.61 6.82
N LYS A 766 19.05 19.35 6.99
CA LYS A 766 18.07 19.59 5.93
C LYS A 766 17.92 21.08 5.66
N LYS A 767 17.71 21.39 4.39
CA LYS A 767 17.28 22.73 3.95
C LYS A 767 15.75 22.81 4.03
N ASP A 768 15.24 23.96 4.44
CA ASP A 768 13.80 24.23 4.41
C ASP A 768 13.36 24.44 2.95
N ILE A 769 12.35 23.69 2.51
CA ILE A 769 11.78 23.81 1.17
C ILE A 769 10.30 24.16 1.30
N SER A 770 9.91 25.29 0.72
CA SER A 770 8.53 25.75 0.73
C SER A 770 8.11 26.35 -0.61
N LEU A 771 6.81 26.53 -0.81
CA LEU A 771 6.23 27.13 -2.00
C LEU A 771 5.55 28.46 -1.65
N ALA A 772 5.56 29.41 -2.59
CA ALA A 772 4.80 30.64 -2.49
C ALA A 772 4.20 31.03 -3.84
N ILE A 773 3.06 31.74 -3.83
CA ILE A 773 2.48 32.32 -5.04
C ILE A 773 3.24 33.60 -5.39
N ASP A 774 3.76 33.67 -6.61
CA ASP A 774 4.48 34.84 -7.13
C ASP A 774 4.34 34.88 -8.65
N ASN A 775 4.05 36.06 -9.22
CA ASN A 775 3.80 36.23 -10.65
C ASN A 775 4.98 35.84 -11.56
N SER A 776 6.19 35.77 -11.00
CA SER A 776 7.41 35.35 -11.68
C SER A 776 7.70 33.84 -11.57
N GLY A 777 6.80 33.10 -10.93
CA GLY A 777 6.83 31.65 -10.76
C GLY A 777 6.17 30.89 -11.90
N GLU A 778 6.11 29.58 -11.75
CA GLU A 778 5.60 28.65 -12.75
C GLU A 778 4.45 27.82 -12.21
N ARG A 779 3.63 27.26 -13.10
CA ARG A 779 2.58 26.32 -12.67
C ARG A 779 3.21 25.09 -12.04
N ALA A 780 2.58 24.54 -11.01
CA ALA A 780 3.03 23.31 -10.35
C ALA A 780 3.38 22.17 -11.34
N ARG A 781 2.60 21.99 -12.40
CA ARG A 781 2.89 20.99 -13.44
C ARG A 781 4.21 21.25 -14.18
N HIS A 782 4.58 22.50 -14.44
CA HIS A 782 5.83 22.84 -15.12
C HIS A 782 7.01 22.62 -14.18
N LEU A 783 6.88 23.01 -12.90
CA LEU A 783 7.87 22.69 -11.87
C LEU A 783 8.14 21.18 -11.78
N ILE A 784 7.08 20.37 -11.84
CA ILE A 784 7.21 18.90 -11.85
C ILE A 784 7.92 18.43 -13.11
N VAL A 785 7.54 18.91 -14.30
CA VAL A 785 8.19 18.54 -15.56
C VAL A 785 9.68 18.88 -15.54
N ASP A 786 10.04 20.08 -15.08
CA ASP A 786 11.44 20.52 -15.00
C ASP A 786 12.24 19.65 -14.01
N LEU A 787 11.68 19.34 -12.85
CA LEU A 787 12.32 18.41 -11.91
C LEU A 787 12.49 17.01 -12.49
N VAL A 788 11.51 16.50 -13.23
CA VAL A 788 11.63 15.18 -13.86
C VAL A 788 12.71 15.17 -14.93
N ARG A 789 12.91 16.28 -15.67
CA ARG A 789 14.05 16.40 -16.59
C ARG A 789 15.39 16.32 -15.85
N GLU A 790 15.51 16.95 -14.68
CA GLU A 790 16.73 16.87 -13.87
C GLU A 790 16.95 15.47 -13.28
N ILE A 791 15.90 14.82 -12.76
CA ILE A 791 15.95 13.43 -12.30
C ILE A 791 16.49 12.51 -13.41
N ARG A 792 16.04 12.71 -14.65
CA ARG A 792 16.44 11.90 -15.81
C ARG A 792 17.90 12.12 -16.20
N LYS A 793 18.37 13.38 -16.20
CA LYS A 793 19.80 13.68 -16.45
C LYS A 793 20.73 12.99 -15.45
N ASP A 794 20.29 12.83 -14.20
CA ASP A 794 21.05 12.16 -13.15
C ASP A 794 20.98 10.63 -13.26
N SER A 795 19.90 10.10 -13.83
CA SER A 795 19.70 8.65 -14.05
C SER A 795 20.47 8.09 -15.24
N ASP A 796 20.81 8.95 -16.21
CA ASP A 796 21.63 8.61 -17.39
C ASP A 796 23.15 8.66 -17.10
N ASN A 797 23.56 9.09 -15.89
CA ASN A 797 24.94 9.04 -15.38
C ASN A 797 25.10 7.91 -14.34
#